data_AF-A0A7C6P2M0-F1
#
_entry.id   AF-A0A7C6P2M0-F1
#
_cell.length_a   1.000
_cell.length_b   1.000
_cell.length_c   1.000
_cell.angle_alpha   90.00
_cell.angle_beta   90.00
_cell.angle_gamma   90.00
#
_symmetry.space_group_name_H-M   'P 1'
#
loop_
_entity.id
_entity.type
_entity.pdbx_description
1 polymer ?
#
loop_
_entity_poly.entity_id
_entity_poly.type
_entity_poly.pdbx_seq_one_letter_code
_entity_poly.pdbx_strand_id
1 'polypeptide(L)'
;MKKKLGIFLIFLFGILIISGCTGCEKTPKPEEDYEKVIQTIQNLPNTEDLMLVDKENVEAAFSQYSALNEAAKAKVSNYQKLNAARAKIQELEAIASAEMIDSKILELTEPVTLADEALYVEIKELITAASEAARGRIANLVKFNSMFSQYETLKNDRNAKQTILDNINEEIGQLADPTTLDDERKYNSISEKIGELSEEDKKGIALLDRFNTKYKEFLVLKEIDNINSKIALLQVPVTLADEKLYLELRTAIDNASAEVLAKIIGKDGFEEKYLNYLGLKELENKQAARVVDDLIANLSDEVNKTDKEAIENARTKYEQLTPAQKEFVNNLARLIQKEEELALLYELENMSAANQAAVAFANISNYYDDNYVIEENQNFFQRIPAYSKLTFTWTASDITVLSPTGELIGRPVFDSEIIITVTASSRRESFEESISFGVFVLGMNSESNKWQMIEKFLSYNNRLSIPNRKYKYYEGISQTYHQSYGYLPFFTNYELPIYDNFLPEGKKTNGPASSIEWVVVHDTGSYGSSDTATAIANYIQSDAPVSWNYTVGETTMNGVRQTVIFHHMAEGMTTWQAGDGGNLFSLLDTGVAHKGHRNPIVTIGSDRYFYLDGQKTTLMIPSNAIADNRVINENGLLVELGEDGNYKMADYWWCTQFYNPLGSKGYICNKGGNRNSVSMETCAFDGANYTLTMRYMAALCAEILIRHDLPVERVSQHHRFSGKDCPHAIRAQGYWDDFMEQVRIEWFGRKYLDDVNFVYEASGNYFDPKTGVVLNHPGPSTVVNYKVKATYQGVTKEFSFTTTLEAVAN
;
A
#
# COMPACT_ATOMS: atom_id res chain seq x y z
N MET A 1 52.59 36.56 -63.19
CA MET A 1 53.06 37.59 -64.15
C MET A 1 52.07 38.76 -64.10
N LYS A 2 52.31 39.81 -63.29
CA LYS A 2 52.70 41.19 -63.70
C LYS A 2 52.05 41.61 -65.06
N LYS A 3 51.14 42.59 -65.17
CA LYS A 3 51.12 43.98 -64.67
C LYS A 3 49.69 44.58 -64.62
N LYS A 4 49.55 45.61 -63.76
CA LYS A 4 48.49 46.62 -63.62
C LYS A 4 48.00 47.27 -64.93
N LEU A 5 46.71 47.65 -64.96
CA LEU A 5 46.06 48.91 -65.41
C LEU A 5 44.59 48.54 -65.70
N GLY A 6 43.54 49.25 -65.36
CA GLY A 6 43.33 50.62 -64.95
C GLY A 6 41.86 50.91 -65.33
N ILE A 7 41.08 51.44 -64.39
CA ILE A 7 39.70 51.88 -64.58
C ILE A 7 39.60 52.72 -65.86
N PHE A 8 38.68 52.36 -66.75
CA PHE A 8 38.15 53.30 -67.72
C PHE A 8 36.64 53.08 -67.85
N LEU A 9 35.93 53.69 -66.90
CA LEU A 9 34.57 54.16 -67.10
C LEU A 9 34.61 55.13 -68.29
N ILE A 10 34.18 54.69 -69.46
CA ILE A 10 33.63 55.59 -70.48
C ILE A 10 32.13 55.33 -70.50
N PHE A 11 31.44 55.95 -69.55
CA PHE A 11 30.14 56.55 -69.86
C PHE A 11 30.46 57.69 -70.84
N LEU A 12 30.48 57.42 -72.15
CA LEU A 12 30.31 58.50 -73.11
C LEU A 12 28.81 58.80 -73.14
N PHE A 13 28.45 59.72 -72.26
CA PHE A 13 27.27 60.56 -72.41
C PHE A 13 27.20 61.08 -73.84
N GLY A 14 26.30 60.51 -74.63
CA GLY A 14 25.67 61.17 -75.76
C GLY A 14 24.37 61.83 -75.30
N ILE A 15 24.42 62.72 -74.29
CA ILE A 15 23.43 63.81 -74.29
C ILE A 15 23.74 64.57 -75.57
N LEU A 16 22.78 64.60 -76.49
CA LEU A 16 22.71 65.65 -77.49
C LEU A 16 22.41 66.96 -76.75
N ILE A 17 23.43 67.55 -76.12
CA ILE A 17 23.35 68.93 -75.63
C ILE A 17 23.47 69.76 -76.90
N ILE A 18 22.32 70.11 -77.47
CA ILE A 18 22.23 71.34 -78.24
C ILE A 18 22.22 72.48 -77.22
N SER A 19 23.39 72.86 -76.73
CA SER A 19 23.63 74.19 -76.16
C SER A 19 24.81 74.77 -76.92
N GLY A 20 24.55 75.85 -77.64
CA GLY A 20 25.49 76.43 -78.57
C GLY A 20 26.83 76.79 -77.95
N CYS A 21 27.89 76.52 -78.70
CA CYS A 21 28.84 77.57 -78.98
C CYS A 21 28.74 77.92 -80.46
N THR A 22 28.25 79.13 -80.68
CA THR A 22 28.59 80.04 -81.77
C THR A 22 29.90 79.69 -82.49
N GLY A 23 29.84 79.69 -83.82
CA GLY A 23 31.00 80.00 -84.64
C GLY A 23 31.74 78.81 -85.24
N CYS A 24 31.05 77.95 -85.98
CA CYS A 24 31.52 77.56 -87.31
C CYS A 24 30.33 76.95 -88.05
N GLU A 25 29.67 77.73 -88.90
CA GLU A 25 29.04 77.14 -90.08
C GLU A 25 30.14 76.29 -90.72
N LYS A 26 30.03 74.96 -90.63
CA LYS A 26 30.82 74.10 -91.50
C LYS A 26 30.26 74.37 -92.89
N THR A 27 30.79 75.41 -93.53
CA THR A 27 30.60 75.66 -94.95
C THR A 27 30.71 74.30 -95.62
N PRO A 28 29.65 73.85 -96.32
CA PRO A 28 29.66 72.55 -96.97
C PRO A 28 30.97 72.40 -97.72
N LYS A 29 31.68 71.29 -97.50
CA LYS A 29 32.99 71.11 -98.12
C LYS A 29 32.85 71.26 -99.66
N PRO A 30 33.83 71.91 -100.33
CA PRO A 30 33.78 72.18 -101.76
C PRO A 30 33.56 70.90 -102.58
N GLU A 31 33.07 71.05 -103.83
CA GLU A 31 32.83 69.95 -104.77
C GLU A 31 34.06 69.08 -105.05
N GLU A 32 35.27 69.52 -104.68
CA GLU A 32 36.55 68.85 -104.89
C GLU A 32 36.88 67.80 -103.82
N ASP A 33 36.21 67.82 -102.66
CA ASP A 33 36.58 67.02 -101.48
C ASP A 33 35.96 65.60 -101.46
N TYR A 34 35.06 65.26 -102.40
CA TYR A 34 34.39 63.95 -102.45
C TYR A 34 35.37 62.78 -102.67
N GLU A 35 36.48 63.00 -103.38
CA GLU A 35 37.54 62.02 -103.64
C GLU A 35 38.14 61.46 -102.33
N LYS A 36 38.38 62.34 -101.33
CA LYS A 36 38.88 61.94 -100.01
C LYS A 36 37.87 61.11 -99.23
N VAL A 37 36.58 61.43 -99.37
CA VAL A 37 35.49 60.67 -98.73
C VAL A 37 35.34 59.30 -99.37
N ILE A 38 35.43 59.20 -100.70
CA ILE A 38 35.48 57.91 -101.41
C ILE A 38 36.63 57.06 -100.87
N GLN A 39 37.84 57.61 -100.77
CA GLN A 39 39.01 56.87 -100.28
C GLN A 39 38.84 56.43 -98.82
N THR A 40 38.27 57.29 -97.96
CA THR A 40 37.98 56.95 -96.55
C THR A 40 36.97 55.81 -96.44
N ILE A 41 35.91 55.82 -97.25
CA ILE A 41 34.93 54.73 -97.32
C ILE A 41 35.53 53.46 -97.92
N GLN A 42 36.43 53.60 -98.91
CA GLN A 42 37.13 52.48 -99.54
C GLN A 42 37.94 51.67 -98.50
N ASN A 43 38.59 52.39 -97.58
CA ASN A 43 39.44 51.84 -96.51
C ASN A 43 38.66 51.19 -95.36
N LEU A 44 37.34 51.37 -95.28
CA LEU A 44 36.53 50.63 -94.31
C LEU A 44 36.60 49.12 -94.64
N PRO A 45 36.59 48.24 -93.63
CA PRO A 45 36.45 46.81 -93.86
C PRO A 45 35.19 46.48 -94.67
N ASN A 46 35.19 45.30 -95.30
CA ASN A 46 33.98 44.81 -95.93
C ASN A 46 32.95 44.45 -94.85
N THR A 47 31.66 44.40 -95.21
CA THR A 47 30.55 44.14 -94.29
C THR A 47 30.66 42.83 -93.52
N GLU A 48 31.36 41.84 -94.09
CA GLU A 48 31.58 40.53 -93.46
C GLU A 48 32.70 40.56 -92.41
N ASP A 49 33.66 41.49 -92.54
CA ASP A 49 34.83 41.63 -91.67
C ASP A 49 34.66 42.74 -90.62
N LEU A 50 33.55 43.48 -90.68
CA LEU A 50 33.25 44.61 -89.81
C LEU A 50 33.02 44.16 -88.36
N MET A 51 33.73 44.78 -87.43
CA MET A 51 33.61 44.54 -85.99
C MET A 51 33.23 45.83 -85.26
N LEU A 52 32.80 45.72 -84.00
CA LEU A 52 32.45 46.90 -83.19
C LEU A 52 33.61 47.87 -83.00
N VAL A 53 34.86 47.39 -83.04
CA VAL A 53 36.06 48.25 -82.97
C VAL A 53 36.16 49.21 -84.17
N ASP A 54 35.54 48.88 -85.31
CA ASP A 54 35.52 49.73 -86.49
C ASP A 54 34.46 50.83 -86.42
N LYS A 55 33.60 50.84 -85.38
CA LYS A 55 32.49 51.81 -85.22
C LYS A 55 32.97 53.25 -85.38
N GLU A 56 34.02 53.65 -84.67
CA GLU A 56 34.54 55.02 -84.74
C GLU A 56 34.99 55.38 -86.16
N ASN A 57 35.61 54.44 -86.87
CA ASN A 57 36.03 54.64 -88.25
C ASN A 57 34.82 54.78 -89.20
N VAL A 58 33.79 53.96 -89.01
CA VAL A 58 32.53 54.01 -89.79
C VAL A 58 31.76 55.31 -89.50
N GLU A 59 31.68 55.75 -88.25
CA GLU A 59 31.04 57.02 -87.85
C GLU A 59 31.82 58.24 -88.32
N ALA A 60 33.16 58.19 -88.29
CA ALA A 60 34.01 59.22 -88.83
C ALA A 60 33.84 59.33 -90.36
N ALA A 61 33.80 58.20 -91.07
CA ALA A 61 33.51 58.16 -92.50
C ALA A 61 32.11 58.72 -92.81
N PHE A 62 31.10 58.40 -91.99
CA PHE A 62 29.78 58.98 -92.12
C PHE A 62 29.75 60.48 -91.86
N SER A 63 30.42 60.94 -90.82
CA SER A 63 30.51 62.36 -90.49
C SER A 63 31.19 63.16 -91.60
N GLN A 64 32.23 62.60 -92.22
CA GLN A 64 32.88 63.21 -93.38
C GLN A 64 31.95 63.26 -94.60
N TYR A 65 31.19 62.19 -94.87
CA TYR A 65 30.17 62.15 -95.93
C TYR A 65 29.04 63.14 -95.69
N SER A 66 28.49 63.21 -94.47
CA SER A 66 27.38 64.10 -94.11
C SER A 66 27.75 65.58 -94.23
N ALA A 67 29.03 65.92 -94.06
CA ALA A 67 29.55 67.29 -94.17
C ALA A 67 29.79 67.78 -95.62
N LEU A 68 29.65 66.90 -96.62
CA LEU A 68 29.68 67.28 -98.03
C LEU A 68 28.40 68.04 -98.43
N ASN A 69 28.48 68.89 -99.46
CA ASN A 69 27.29 69.42 -100.11
C ASN A 69 26.58 68.35 -100.97
N GLU A 70 25.35 68.62 -101.41
CA GLU A 70 24.54 67.63 -102.14
C GLU A 70 25.13 67.23 -103.50
N ALA A 71 25.78 68.16 -104.22
CA ALA A 71 26.44 67.86 -105.50
C ALA A 71 27.64 66.92 -105.31
N ALA A 72 28.42 67.11 -104.24
CA ALA A 72 29.57 66.29 -103.88
C ALA A 72 29.15 64.91 -103.35
N LYS A 73 28.08 64.82 -102.54
CA LYS A 73 27.52 63.53 -102.08
C LYS A 73 27.10 62.64 -103.25
N ALA A 74 26.47 63.22 -104.28
CA ALA A 74 26.04 62.48 -105.47
C ALA A 74 27.20 61.85 -106.25
N LYS A 75 28.43 62.39 -106.11
CA LYS A 75 29.65 61.85 -106.73
C LYS A 75 30.33 60.76 -105.90
N VAL A 76 29.96 60.56 -104.63
CA VAL A 76 30.53 59.50 -103.77
C VAL A 76 29.97 58.14 -104.20
N SER A 77 30.65 57.51 -105.16
CA SER A 77 30.21 56.27 -105.81
C SER A 77 30.06 55.08 -104.86
N ASN A 78 30.75 55.07 -103.72
CA ASN A 78 30.77 53.97 -102.75
C ASN A 78 29.94 54.23 -101.47
N TYR A 79 29.03 55.22 -101.46
CA TYR A 79 28.17 55.51 -100.29
C TYR A 79 27.38 54.29 -99.79
N GLN A 80 26.96 53.39 -100.69
CA GLN A 80 26.28 52.15 -100.32
C GLN A 80 27.12 51.28 -99.37
N LYS A 81 28.45 51.24 -99.54
CA LYS A 81 29.37 50.53 -98.64
C LYS A 81 29.35 51.15 -97.24
N LEU A 82 29.37 52.48 -97.13
CA LEU A 82 29.28 53.20 -95.86
C LEU A 82 27.91 52.99 -95.18
N ASN A 83 26.81 53.04 -95.93
CA ASN A 83 25.48 52.82 -95.37
C ASN A 83 25.33 51.37 -94.87
N ALA A 84 25.82 50.39 -95.63
CA ALA A 84 25.86 48.99 -95.22
C ALA A 84 26.76 48.77 -94.00
N ALA A 85 27.92 49.44 -93.93
CA ALA A 85 28.81 49.41 -92.77
C ALA A 85 28.13 49.97 -91.51
N ARG A 86 27.42 51.10 -91.62
CA ARG A 86 26.66 51.68 -90.49
C ARG A 86 25.53 50.77 -90.03
N ALA A 87 24.77 50.21 -90.96
CA ALA A 87 23.72 49.25 -90.64
C ALA A 87 24.30 48.01 -89.95
N LYS A 88 25.48 47.53 -90.38
CA LYS A 88 26.18 46.40 -89.75
C LYS A 88 26.68 46.73 -88.34
N ILE A 89 27.24 47.92 -88.11
CA ILE A 89 27.64 48.37 -86.77
C ILE A 89 26.42 48.43 -85.85
N GLN A 90 25.31 49.02 -86.28
CA GLN A 90 24.07 49.05 -85.49
C GLN A 90 23.53 47.65 -85.16
N GLU A 91 23.64 46.71 -86.10
CA GLU A 91 23.31 45.31 -85.86
C GLU A 91 24.25 44.67 -84.81
N LEU A 92 25.56 44.89 -84.92
CA LEU A 92 26.55 44.36 -83.98
C LEU A 92 26.37 44.95 -82.57
N GLU A 93 26.01 46.23 -82.47
CA GLU A 93 25.68 46.87 -81.18
C GLU A 93 24.42 46.27 -80.56
N ALA A 94 23.40 45.99 -81.39
CA ALA A 94 22.18 45.34 -80.94
C ALA A 94 22.44 43.90 -80.45
N ILE A 95 23.34 43.17 -81.10
CA ILE A 95 23.76 41.82 -80.67
C ILE A 95 24.51 41.89 -79.34
N ALA A 96 25.54 42.74 -79.23
CA ALA A 96 26.33 42.86 -78.01
C ALA A 96 25.49 43.32 -76.81
N SER A 97 24.55 44.26 -77.02
CA SER A 97 23.61 44.69 -75.98
C SER A 97 22.67 43.56 -75.55
N ALA A 98 22.20 42.72 -76.47
CA ALA A 98 21.34 41.59 -76.15
C ALA A 98 22.10 40.49 -75.38
N GLU A 99 23.31 40.14 -75.81
CA GLU A 99 24.17 39.14 -75.14
C GLU A 99 24.53 39.55 -73.70
N MET A 100 24.84 40.82 -73.47
CA MET A 100 25.11 41.35 -72.13
C MET A 100 23.88 41.22 -71.22
N ILE A 101 22.69 41.57 -71.72
CA ILE A 101 21.44 41.45 -70.95
C ILE A 101 21.13 39.98 -70.66
N ASP A 102 21.28 39.10 -71.65
CA ASP A 102 21.10 37.66 -71.46
C ASP A 102 22.06 37.09 -70.41
N SER A 103 23.33 37.53 -70.41
CA SER A 103 24.31 37.13 -69.38
C SER A 103 23.84 37.51 -67.98
N LYS A 104 23.27 38.71 -67.79
CA LYS A 104 22.73 39.14 -66.48
C LYS A 104 21.46 38.38 -66.11
N ILE A 105 20.59 38.09 -67.08
CA ILE A 105 19.39 37.25 -66.83
C ILE A 105 19.79 35.85 -66.34
N LEU A 106 20.91 35.30 -66.82
CA LEU A 106 21.44 34.01 -66.38
C LEU A 106 22.02 34.02 -64.96
N GLU A 107 22.30 35.21 -64.38
CA GLU A 107 22.75 35.35 -63.00
C GLU A 107 21.59 35.26 -61.98
N LEU A 108 20.34 35.39 -62.43
CA LEU A 108 19.16 35.30 -61.56
C LEU A 108 18.97 33.88 -61.00
N THR A 109 18.63 33.79 -59.72
CA THR A 109 18.39 32.52 -59.04
C THR A 109 17.06 31.89 -59.44
N GLU A 110 17.04 30.55 -59.52
CA GLU A 110 15.83 29.74 -59.64
C GLU A 110 15.76 28.75 -58.45
N PRO A 111 14.66 28.73 -57.68
CA PRO A 111 13.42 29.50 -57.83
C PRO A 111 13.58 30.99 -57.51
N VAL A 112 12.62 31.82 -57.94
CA VAL A 112 12.60 33.28 -57.70
C VAL A 112 12.62 33.59 -56.20
N THR A 113 13.53 34.48 -55.78
CA THR A 113 13.62 34.96 -54.40
C THR A 113 13.72 36.49 -54.35
N LEU A 114 13.51 37.05 -53.16
CA LEU A 114 13.71 38.50 -52.92
C LEU A 114 15.18 38.90 -52.79
N ALA A 115 16.12 37.95 -52.74
CA ALA A 115 17.55 38.25 -52.58
C ALA A 115 18.14 38.95 -53.81
N ASP A 116 17.58 38.71 -54.99
CA ASP A 116 18.05 39.24 -56.27
C ASP A 116 17.37 40.58 -56.64
N GLU A 117 16.74 41.30 -55.69
CA GLU A 117 16.04 42.57 -55.94
C GLU A 117 16.89 43.56 -56.75
N ALA A 118 18.16 43.75 -56.36
CA ALA A 118 19.06 44.66 -57.06
C ALA A 118 19.28 44.25 -58.53
N LEU A 119 19.39 42.95 -58.78
CA LEU A 119 19.63 42.39 -60.12
C LEU A 119 18.37 42.46 -60.99
N TYR A 120 17.19 42.19 -60.43
CA TYR A 120 15.91 42.38 -61.12
C TYR A 120 15.70 43.84 -61.56
N VAL A 121 16.01 44.80 -60.67
CA VAL A 121 15.93 46.24 -60.97
C VAL A 121 16.92 46.61 -62.08
N GLU A 122 18.18 46.19 -61.97
CA GLU A 122 19.22 46.48 -62.96
C GLU A 122 18.86 45.93 -64.35
N ILE A 123 18.45 44.66 -64.45
CA ILE A 123 18.09 44.04 -65.74
C ILE A 123 16.90 44.75 -66.37
N LYS A 124 15.90 45.15 -65.57
CA LYS A 124 14.74 45.92 -66.07
C LYS A 124 15.16 47.26 -66.65
N GLU A 125 16.07 47.98 -65.99
CA GLU A 125 16.62 49.25 -66.49
C GLU A 125 17.40 49.04 -67.80
N LEU A 126 18.23 47.99 -67.88
CA LEU A 126 18.99 47.66 -69.09
C LEU A 126 18.08 47.29 -70.28
N ILE A 127 17.04 46.47 -70.06
CA ILE A 127 16.04 46.14 -71.09
C ILE A 127 15.28 47.40 -71.56
N THR A 128 14.94 48.29 -70.62
CA THR A 128 14.25 49.55 -70.92
C THR A 128 15.11 50.47 -71.79
N ALA A 129 16.40 50.57 -71.49
CA ALA A 129 17.37 51.38 -72.22
C ALA A 129 17.78 50.79 -73.59
N ALA A 130 17.62 49.48 -73.80
CA ALA A 130 18.00 48.81 -75.05
C ALA A 130 17.18 49.28 -76.27
N SER A 131 17.82 49.32 -77.45
CA SER A 131 17.13 49.63 -78.70
C SER A 131 16.10 48.56 -79.06
N GLU A 132 15.12 48.87 -79.92
CA GLU A 132 14.12 47.90 -80.39
C GLU A 132 14.76 46.68 -81.06
N ALA A 133 15.82 46.93 -81.85
CA ALA A 133 16.61 45.90 -82.50
C ALA A 133 17.38 45.01 -81.50
N ALA A 134 17.82 45.54 -80.36
CA ALA A 134 18.46 44.78 -79.30
C ALA A 134 17.44 43.97 -78.50
N ARG A 135 16.31 44.59 -78.11
CA ARG A 135 15.22 43.89 -77.38
C ARG A 135 14.67 42.70 -78.13
N GLY A 136 14.51 42.81 -79.46
CA GLY A 136 14.06 41.69 -80.30
C GLY A 136 15.04 40.53 -80.39
N ARG A 137 16.29 40.69 -79.92
CA ARG A 137 17.36 39.68 -79.94
C ARG A 137 17.64 39.03 -78.58
N ILE A 138 17.11 39.56 -77.48
CA ILE A 138 17.32 38.99 -76.13
C ILE A 138 16.59 37.64 -76.05
N ALA A 139 17.35 36.55 -75.96
CA ALA A 139 16.80 35.20 -76.00
C ALA A 139 15.98 34.88 -74.75
N ASN A 140 16.37 35.39 -73.58
CA ASN A 140 15.75 35.07 -72.30
C ASN A 140 14.75 36.14 -71.81
N LEU A 141 14.28 37.04 -72.68
CA LEU A 141 13.37 38.13 -72.29
C LEU A 141 12.04 37.64 -71.69
N VAL A 142 11.46 36.59 -72.29
CA VAL A 142 10.22 35.96 -71.78
C VAL A 142 10.44 35.36 -70.39
N LYS A 143 11.59 34.72 -70.20
CA LYS A 143 11.99 34.12 -68.92
C LYS A 143 12.14 35.21 -67.84
N PHE A 144 12.84 36.30 -68.16
CA PHE A 144 12.96 37.45 -67.25
C PHE A 144 11.60 38.03 -66.85
N ASN A 145 10.71 38.29 -67.82
CA ASN A 145 9.40 38.88 -67.51
C ASN A 145 8.55 37.98 -66.57
N SER A 146 8.61 36.66 -66.78
CA SER A 146 7.95 35.69 -65.90
C SER A 146 8.52 35.74 -64.48
N MET A 147 9.85 35.68 -64.35
CA MET A 147 10.54 35.73 -63.06
C MET A 147 10.31 37.07 -62.34
N PHE A 148 10.35 38.19 -63.07
CA PHE A 148 10.10 39.52 -62.54
C PHE A 148 8.66 39.68 -62.02
N SER A 149 7.67 39.11 -62.71
CA SER A 149 6.28 39.11 -62.22
C SER A 149 6.13 38.33 -60.92
N GLN A 150 6.79 37.17 -60.79
CA GLN A 150 6.77 36.37 -59.55
C GLN A 150 7.45 37.14 -58.41
N TYR A 151 8.57 37.79 -58.68
CA TYR A 151 9.28 38.65 -57.73
C TYR A 151 8.38 39.80 -57.23
N GLU A 152 7.66 40.50 -58.12
CA GLU A 152 6.74 41.58 -57.74
C GLU A 152 5.60 41.08 -56.86
N THR A 153 5.05 39.88 -57.14
CA THR A 153 4.06 39.24 -56.26
C THR A 153 4.65 38.98 -54.87
N LEU A 154 5.82 38.33 -54.78
CA LEU A 154 6.48 38.05 -53.49
C LEU A 154 6.78 39.33 -52.70
N LYS A 155 7.17 40.40 -53.38
CA LYS A 155 7.44 41.71 -52.76
C LYS A 155 6.17 42.35 -52.20
N ASN A 156 5.08 42.31 -52.96
CA ASN A 156 3.79 42.84 -52.51
C ASN A 156 3.23 42.04 -51.33
N ASP A 157 3.33 40.71 -51.35
CA ASP A 157 2.91 39.84 -50.25
C ASP A 157 3.71 40.14 -48.97
N ARG A 158 5.04 40.32 -49.09
CA ARG A 158 5.90 40.73 -47.97
C ARG A 158 5.45 42.08 -47.38
N ASN A 159 5.16 43.07 -48.24
CA ASN A 159 4.76 44.41 -47.79
C ASN A 159 3.39 44.41 -47.11
N ALA A 160 2.42 43.66 -47.65
CA ALA A 160 1.10 43.49 -47.04
C ALA A 160 1.21 42.83 -45.65
N LYS A 161 2.02 41.77 -45.55
CA LYS A 161 2.32 41.10 -44.28
C LYS A 161 2.98 42.05 -43.28
N GLN A 162 3.97 42.82 -43.71
CA GLN A 162 4.63 43.81 -42.85
C GLN A 162 3.62 44.83 -42.30
N THR A 163 2.67 45.28 -43.12
CA THR A 163 1.62 46.22 -42.70
C THR A 163 0.73 45.63 -41.60
N ILE A 164 0.36 44.35 -41.70
CA ILE A 164 -0.42 43.65 -40.65
C ILE A 164 0.37 43.59 -39.34
N LEU A 165 1.66 43.24 -39.41
CA LEU A 165 2.53 43.18 -38.24
C LEU A 165 2.72 44.56 -37.59
N ASP A 166 2.87 45.61 -38.38
CA ASP A 166 3.01 46.99 -37.89
C ASP A 166 1.74 47.46 -37.17
N ASN A 167 0.55 47.17 -37.73
CA ASN A 167 -0.73 47.48 -37.09
C ASN A 167 -0.90 46.74 -35.75
N ILE A 168 -0.54 45.46 -35.69
CA ILE A 168 -0.58 44.68 -34.43
C ILE A 168 0.37 45.31 -33.41
N ASN A 169 1.59 45.70 -33.80
CA ASN A 169 2.53 46.37 -32.90
C ASN A 169 1.98 47.72 -32.41
N GLU A 170 1.32 48.49 -33.26
CA GLU A 170 0.68 49.75 -32.87
C GLU A 170 -0.44 49.52 -31.83
N GLU A 171 -1.33 48.56 -32.09
CA GLU A 171 -2.42 48.20 -31.18
C GLU A 171 -1.90 47.70 -29.84
N ILE A 172 -0.85 46.86 -29.84
CA ILE A 172 -0.16 46.45 -28.62
C ILE A 172 0.39 47.67 -27.90
N GLY A 173 1.04 48.60 -28.61
CA GLY A 173 1.59 49.85 -28.08
C GLY A 173 0.57 50.73 -27.35
N GLN A 174 -0.70 50.67 -27.75
CA GLN A 174 -1.82 51.42 -27.17
C GLN A 174 -2.47 50.76 -25.94
N LEU A 175 -2.04 49.55 -25.55
CA LEU A 175 -2.50 48.90 -24.32
C LEU A 175 -2.02 49.68 -23.09
N ALA A 176 -2.94 49.90 -22.14
CA ALA A 176 -2.69 50.66 -20.93
C ALA A 176 -1.52 50.10 -20.10
N ASP A 177 -0.84 51.01 -19.40
CA ASP A 177 0.22 50.68 -18.46
C ASP A 177 0.04 51.50 -17.16
N PRO A 178 -0.31 50.87 -16.02
CA PRO A 178 -0.43 49.42 -15.79
C PRO A 178 -1.65 48.77 -16.49
N THR A 179 -1.65 47.43 -16.56
CA THR A 179 -2.73 46.62 -17.14
C THR A 179 -4.07 46.84 -16.43
N THR A 180 -5.17 46.95 -17.18
CA THR A 180 -6.55 47.23 -16.68
C THR A 180 -7.60 46.35 -17.37
N LEU A 181 -8.77 46.21 -16.74
CA LEU A 181 -9.93 45.50 -17.29
C LEU A 181 -10.66 46.29 -18.40
N ASP A 182 -10.54 47.63 -18.42
CA ASP A 182 -11.18 48.48 -19.44
C ASP A 182 -10.73 48.13 -20.87
N ASP A 183 -9.53 47.56 -21.01
CA ASP A 183 -8.94 47.16 -22.29
C ASP A 183 -9.36 45.75 -22.74
N GLU A 184 -10.34 45.09 -22.09
CA GLU A 184 -10.78 43.71 -22.43
C GLU A 184 -11.04 43.54 -23.94
N ARG A 185 -11.75 44.47 -24.57
CA ARG A 185 -12.03 44.39 -26.02
C ARG A 185 -10.76 44.45 -26.86
N LYS A 186 -9.76 45.25 -26.44
CA LYS A 186 -8.48 45.36 -27.14
C LYS A 186 -7.67 44.09 -26.99
N TYR A 187 -7.55 43.54 -25.77
CA TYR A 187 -6.87 42.27 -25.53
C TYR A 187 -7.44 41.12 -26.37
N ASN A 188 -8.77 40.98 -26.39
CA ASN A 188 -9.44 39.94 -27.17
C ASN A 188 -9.20 40.12 -28.67
N SER A 189 -9.33 41.35 -29.19
CA SER A 189 -9.12 41.64 -30.61
C SER A 189 -7.67 41.40 -31.05
N ILE A 190 -6.69 41.81 -30.25
CA ILE A 190 -5.27 41.56 -30.54
C ILE A 190 -4.96 40.06 -30.48
N SER A 191 -5.49 39.35 -29.47
CA SER A 191 -5.31 37.89 -29.34
C SER A 191 -5.88 37.14 -30.54
N GLU A 192 -7.04 37.54 -31.06
CA GLU A 192 -7.66 36.97 -32.26
C GLU A 192 -6.78 37.20 -33.49
N LYS A 193 -6.37 38.46 -33.75
CA LYS A 193 -5.46 38.80 -34.85
C LYS A 193 -4.15 38.04 -34.80
N ILE A 194 -3.54 37.87 -33.62
CA ILE A 194 -2.33 37.07 -33.44
C ILE A 194 -2.62 35.58 -33.72
N GLY A 195 -3.80 35.08 -33.33
CA GLY A 195 -4.24 33.70 -33.55
C GLY A 195 -4.39 33.32 -35.02
N GLU A 196 -4.70 34.29 -35.90
CA GLU A 196 -4.81 34.09 -37.35
C GLU A 196 -3.44 33.98 -38.07
N LEU A 197 -2.35 34.36 -37.40
CA LEU A 197 -1.00 34.32 -37.97
C LEU A 197 -0.33 32.95 -37.81
N SER A 198 0.53 32.59 -38.77
CA SER A 198 1.38 31.40 -38.62
C SER A 198 2.48 31.62 -37.57
N GLU A 199 3.03 30.54 -37.01
CA GLU A 199 4.10 30.61 -36.01
C GLU A 199 5.35 31.34 -36.51
N GLU A 200 5.65 31.26 -37.81
CA GLU A 200 6.78 31.99 -38.39
C GLU A 200 6.49 33.49 -38.47
N ASP A 201 5.23 33.88 -38.67
CA ASP A 201 4.82 35.27 -38.83
C ASP A 201 4.77 35.99 -37.48
N LYS A 202 4.39 35.28 -36.41
CA LYS A 202 4.39 35.80 -35.04
C LYS A 202 5.75 36.33 -34.61
N LYS A 203 6.85 35.74 -35.10
CA LYS A 203 8.23 36.21 -34.84
C LYS A 203 8.49 37.63 -35.35
N GLY A 204 7.70 38.11 -36.30
CA GLY A 204 7.78 39.48 -36.83
C GLY A 204 7.10 40.54 -35.97
N ILE A 205 6.37 40.15 -34.91
CA ILE A 205 5.71 41.08 -33.98
C ILE A 205 6.73 41.49 -32.91
N ALA A 206 7.32 42.68 -33.04
CA ALA A 206 8.32 43.20 -32.12
C ALA A 206 7.85 43.30 -30.65
N LEU A 207 6.55 43.52 -30.43
CA LEU A 207 5.96 43.67 -29.09
C LEU A 207 5.21 42.42 -28.60
N LEU A 208 5.44 41.25 -29.20
CA LEU A 208 4.72 40.01 -28.84
C LEU A 208 4.92 39.62 -27.37
N ASP A 209 6.14 39.69 -26.87
CA ASP A 209 6.45 39.36 -25.47
C ASP A 209 5.76 40.32 -24.49
N ARG A 210 5.68 41.61 -24.85
CA ARG A 210 4.94 42.62 -24.08
C ARG A 210 3.45 42.29 -24.06
N PHE A 211 2.86 41.92 -25.21
CA PHE A 211 1.46 41.50 -25.28
C PHE A 211 1.21 40.27 -24.43
N ASN A 212 2.01 39.21 -24.58
CA ASN A 212 1.84 37.97 -23.83
C ASN A 212 1.90 38.19 -22.31
N THR A 213 2.83 39.04 -21.87
CA THR A 213 2.96 39.41 -20.45
C THR A 213 1.71 40.14 -19.97
N LYS A 214 1.30 41.20 -20.68
CA LYS A 214 0.12 41.99 -20.30
C LYS A 214 -1.20 41.23 -20.41
N TYR A 215 -1.34 40.36 -21.40
CA TYR A 215 -2.53 39.53 -21.57
C TYR A 215 -2.66 38.52 -20.42
N LYS A 216 -1.55 37.94 -19.98
CA LYS A 216 -1.54 37.09 -18.78
C LYS A 216 -1.96 37.86 -17.53
N GLU A 217 -1.45 39.07 -17.32
CA GLU A 217 -1.87 39.94 -16.21
C GLU A 217 -3.36 40.30 -16.29
N PHE A 218 -3.87 40.59 -17.50
CA PHE A 218 -5.29 40.88 -17.73
C PHE A 218 -6.20 39.69 -17.38
N LEU A 219 -5.82 38.47 -17.79
CA LEU A 219 -6.57 37.25 -17.44
C LEU A 219 -6.64 37.04 -15.92
N VAL A 220 -5.54 37.29 -15.21
CA VAL A 220 -5.50 37.24 -13.74
C VAL A 220 -6.45 38.27 -13.13
N LEU A 221 -6.45 39.53 -13.61
CA LEU A 221 -7.37 40.56 -13.13
C LEU A 221 -8.83 40.19 -13.37
N LYS A 222 -9.14 39.60 -14.52
CA LYS A 222 -10.49 39.20 -14.90
C LYS A 222 -11.02 38.05 -14.03
N GLU A 223 -10.16 37.09 -13.70
CA GLU A 223 -10.47 36.00 -12.77
C GLU A 223 -10.76 36.55 -11.36
N ILE A 224 -9.92 37.46 -10.86
CA ILE A 224 -10.10 38.10 -9.55
C ILE A 224 -11.44 38.86 -9.49
N ASP A 225 -11.76 39.66 -10.51
CA ASP A 225 -13.02 40.42 -10.58
C ASP A 225 -14.25 39.52 -10.60
N ASN A 226 -14.20 38.40 -11.34
CA ASN A 226 -15.28 37.43 -11.38
C ASN A 226 -15.55 36.82 -10.00
N ILE A 227 -14.49 36.37 -9.31
CA ILE A 227 -14.60 35.77 -7.97
C ILE A 227 -15.12 36.80 -6.96
N ASN A 228 -14.55 38.01 -6.94
CA ASN A 228 -14.97 39.07 -6.01
C ASN A 228 -16.44 39.45 -6.23
N SER A 229 -16.87 39.58 -7.48
CA SER A 229 -18.27 39.88 -7.83
C SER A 229 -19.22 38.79 -7.36
N LYS A 230 -18.83 37.51 -7.47
CA LYS A 230 -19.63 36.38 -6.95
C LYS A 230 -19.66 36.34 -5.42
N ILE A 231 -18.54 36.61 -4.74
CA ILE A 231 -18.51 36.69 -3.26
C ILE A 231 -19.46 37.78 -2.76
N ALA A 232 -19.54 38.92 -3.45
CA ALA A 232 -20.42 40.03 -3.09
C ALA A 232 -21.93 39.69 -3.18
N LEU A 233 -22.30 38.64 -3.94
CA LEU A 233 -23.69 38.19 -4.06
C LEU A 233 -24.14 37.27 -2.90
N LEU A 234 -23.21 36.80 -2.06
CA LEU A 234 -23.52 35.87 -0.98
C LEU A 234 -24.34 36.52 0.13
N GLN A 235 -25.56 36.00 0.35
CA GLN A 235 -26.50 36.53 1.32
C GLN A 235 -26.06 36.31 2.77
N VAL A 236 -26.63 37.12 3.67
CA VAL A 236 -26.54 36.97 5.14
C VAL A 236 -27.98 37.11 5.68
N PRO A 237 -28.52 36.11 6.41
CA PRO A 237 -27.87 34.86 6.86
C PRO A 237 -27.60 33.85 5.74
N VAL A 238 -26.71 32.88 5.99
CA VAL A 238 -26.42 31.76 5.08
C VAL A 238 -27.65 30.85 4.96
N THR A 239 -28.01 30.46 3.73
CA THR A 239 -29.13 29.53 3.45
C THR A 239 -28.75 28.54 2.34
N LEU A 240 -29.54 27.46 2.18
CA LEU A 240 -29.33 26.47 1.11
C LEU A 240 -29.76 26.97 -0.28
N ALA A 241 -30.45 28.11 -0.39
CA ALA A 241 -30.90 28.64 -1.68
C ALA A 241 -29.74 29.05 -2.61
N ASP A 242 -28.59 29.43 -2.03
CA ASP A 242 -27.39 29.85 -2.75
C ASP A 242 -26.42 28.69 -3.05
N GLU A 243 -26.86 27.43 -2.89
CA GLU A 243 -26.01 26.23 -3.07
C GLU A 243 -25.17 26.27 -4.35
N LYS A 244 -25.79 26.58 -5.49
CA LYS A 244 -25.08 26.69 -6.78
C LYS A 244 -23.96 27.73 -6.72
N LEU A 245 -24.19 28.87 -6.09
CA LEU A 245 -23.21 29.95 -5.97
C LEU A 245 -22.03 29.55 -5.06
N TYR A 246 -22.31 28.88 -3.94
CA TYR A 246 -21.27 28.34 -3.05
C TYR A 246 -20.38 27.32 -3.75
N LEU A 247 -20.96 26.37 -4.49
CA LEU A 247 -20.22 25.33 -5.21
C LEU A 247 -19.39 25.90 -6.37
N GLU A 248 -19.94 26.85 -7.13
CA GLU A 248 -19.20 27.54 -8.19
C GLU A 248 -18.02 28.36 -7.64
N LEU A 249 -18.22 29.08 -6.53
CA LEU A 249 -17.16 29.85 -5.87
C LEU A 249 -16.06 28.96 -5.32
N ARG A 250 -16.41 27.87 -4.63
CA ARG A 250 -15.43 26.89 -4.12
C ARG A 250 -14.57 26.35 -5.26
N THR A 251 -15.21 25.92 -6.36
CA THR A 251 -14.52 25.41 -7.55
C THR A 251 -13.59 26.46 -8.18
N ALA A 252 -14.04 27.71 -8.28
CA ALA A 252 -13.22 28.80 -8.83
C ALA A 252 -12.00 29.07 -7.93
N ILE A 253 -12.19 29.11 -6.61
CA ILE A 253 -11.11 29.36 -5.64
C ILE A 253 -10.12 28.18 -5.58
N ASP A 254 -10.58 26.94 -5.67
CA ASP A 254 -9.70 25.76 -5.66
C ASP A 254 -8.80 25.67 -6.90
N ASN A 255 -9.29 26.12 -8.05
CA ASN A 255 -8.53 26.13 -9.30
C ASN A 255 -7.68 27.39 -9.49
N ALA A 256 -7.86 28.40 -8.64
CA ALA A 256 -7.17 29.67 -8.75
C ALA A 256 -5.67 29.54 -8.46
N SER A 257 -4.84 30.25 -9.23
CA SER A 257 -3.40 30.31 -8.99
C SER A 257 -3.07 31.03 -7.67
N ALA A 258 -1.86 30.81 -7.13
CA ALA A 258 -1.40 31.49 -5.92
C ALA A 258 -1.42 33.03 -6.06
N GLU A 259 -1.19 33.55 -7.26
CA GLU A 259 -1.27 34.98 -7.54
C GLU A 259 -2.70 35.52 -7.41
N VAL A 260 -3.68 34.79 -7.94
CA VAL A 260 -5.11 35.14 -7.85
C VAL A 260 -5.57 35.07 -6.40
N LEU A 261 -5.24 33.97 -5.70
CA LEU A 261 -5.60 33.75 -4.30
C LEU A 261 -5.12 34.87 -3.36
N ALA A 262 -3.95 35.45 -3.63
CA ALA A 262 -3.39 36.54 -2.83
C ALA A 262 -4.14 37.88 -3.00
N LYS A 263 -4.94 38.04 -4.06
CA LYS A 263 -5.59 39.31 -4.44
C LYS A 263 -7.13 39.27 -4.35
N ILE A 264 -7.74 38.12 -4.10
CA ILE A 264 -9.19 38.00 -3.86
C ILE A 264 -9.57 38.72 -2.55
N ILE A 265 -10.60 39.56 -2.60
CA ILE A 265 -11.12 40.31 -1.46
C ILE A 265 -12.25 39.51 -0.82
N GLY A 266 -12.24 39.39 0.52
CA GLY A 266 -13.31 38.72 1.25
C GLY A 266 -13.27 37.19 1.21
N LYS A 267 -12.15 36.60 0.78
CA LYS A 267 -11.91 35.14 0.78
C LYS A 267 -12.19 34.51 2.16
N ASP A 268 -11.69 35.13 3.22
CA ASP A 268 -11.88 34.61 4.59
C ASP A 268 -13.36 34.61 4.98
N GLY A 269 -14.10 35.65 4.59
CA GLY A 269 -15.55 35.73 4.80
C GLY A 269 -16.35 34.74 3.94
N PHE A 270 -15.87 34.39 2.75
CA PHE A 270 -16.43 33.29 1.96
C PHE A 270 -16.22 31.95 2.66
N GLU A 271 -15.02 31.67 3.19
CA GLU A 271 -14.71 30.40 3.83
C GLU A 271 -15.62 30.15 5.04
N GLU A 272 -15.82 31.16 5.90
CA GLU A 272 -16.74 31.08 7.03
C GLU A 272 -18.18 30.78 6.57
N LYS A 273 -18.67 31.49 5.54
CA LYS A 273 -20.01 31.26 4.99
C LYS A 273 -20.16 29.88 4.36
N TYR A 274 -19.13 29.40 3.67
CA TYR A 274 -19.11 28.09 3.03
C TYR A 274 -19.18 26.97 4.07
N LEU A 275 -18.42 27.09 5.16
CA LEU A 275 -18.50 26.15 6.30
C LEU A 275 -19.89 26.14 6.93
N ASN A 276 -20.53 27.31 7.09
CA ASN A 276 -21.91 27.38 7.57
C ASN A 276 -22.90 26.71 6.61
N TYR A 277 -22.73 26.89 5.30
CA TYR A 277 -23.53 26.20 4.27
C TYR A 277 -23.37 24.68 4.37
N LEU A 278 -22.14 24.18 4.51
CA LEU A 278 -21.87 22.75 4.69
C LEU A 278 -22.55 22.21 5.95
N GLY A 279 -22.50 22.94 7.06
CA GLY A 279 -23.20 22.57 8.30
C GLY A 279 -24.72 22.48 8.14
N LEU A 280 -25.34 23.39 7.38
CA LEU A 280 -26.77 23.32 7.05
C LEU A 280 -27.09 22.10 6.17
N LYS A 281 -26.24 21.78 5.19
CA LYS A 281 -26.43 20.62 4.30
C LYS A 281 -26.31 19.30 5.07
N GLU A 282 -25.35 19.23 5.98
CA GLU A 282 -25.19 18.09 6.88
C GLU A 282 -26.41 17.90 7.78
N LEU A 283 -26.96 18.98 8.33
CA LEU A 283 -28.17 18.92 9.16
C LEU A 283 -29.39 18.43 8.36
N GLU A 284 -29.59 18.94 7.14
CA GLU A 284 -30.64 18.45 6.23
C GLU A 284 -30.49 16.95 5.97
N ASN A 285 -29.25 16.49 5.71
CA ASN A 285 -28.98 15.08 5.46
C ASN A 285 -29.27 14.21 6.69
N LYS A 286 -28.83 14.64 7.88
CA LYS A 286 -29.10 13.98 9.16
C LYS A 286 -30.60 13.90 9.46
N GLN A 287 -31.37 14.94 9.17
CA GLN A 287 -32.81 14.94 9.37
C GLN A 287 -33.52 13.91 8.49
N ALA A 288 -33.13 13.79 7.22
CA ALA A 288 -33.68 12.78 6.32
C ALA A 288 -33.34 11.35 6.78
N ALA A 289 -32.10 11.12 7.22
CA ALA A 289 -31.66 9.82 7.74
C ALA A 289 -32.39 9.40 9.03
N ARG A 290 -32.63 10.34 9.95
CA ARG A 290 -33.35 10.09 11.21
C ARG A 290 -34.74 9.48 11.00
N VAL A 291 -35.47 9.89 9.96
CA VAL A 291 -36.79 9.32 9.64
C VAL A 291 -36.68 7.82 9.36
N VAL A 292 -35.62 7.38 8.69
CA VAL A 292 -35.36 5.96 8.42
C VAL A 292 -34.94 5.25 9.69
N ASP A 293 -34.04 5.83 10.48
CA ASP A 293 -33.60 5.24 11.75
C ASP A 293 -34.78 5.03 12.72
N ASP A 294 -35.72 5.99 12.78
CA ASP A 294 -36.93 5.88 13.60
C ASP A 294 -37.86 4.76 13.12
N LEU A 295 -38.01 4.57 11.80
CA LEU A 295 -38.78 3.45 11.25
C LEU A 295 -38.15 2.10 11.61
N ILE A 296 -36.83 1.99 11.50
CA ILE A 296 -36.09 0.77 11.82
C ILE A 296 -36.15 0.47 13.33
N ALA A 297 -36.03 1.50 14.17
CA ALA A 297 -36.10 1.34 15.62
C ALA A 297 -37.46 0.84 16.11
N ASN A 298 -38.53 1.11 15.36
CA ASN A 298 -39.89 0.67 15.67
C ASN A 298 -40.23 -0.74 15.13
N LEU A 299 -39.32 -1.42 14.42
CA LEU A 299 -39.53 -2.80 13.98
C LEU A 299 -39.51 -3.77 15.17
N SER A 300 -40.43 -4.73 15.16
CA SER A 300 -40.56 -5.80 16.16
C SER A 300 -39.22 -6.51 16.42
N ASP A 301 -38.93 -6.82 17.69
CA ASP A 301 -37.71 -7.57 18.05
C ASP A 301 -37.78 -9.02 17.54
N GLU A 302 -38.95 -9.66 17.58
CA GLU A 302 -39.22 -10.95 16.93
C GLU A 302 -39.97 -10.73 15.61
N VAL A 303 -39.39 -11.17 14.49
CA VAL A 303 -40.04 -11.05 13.17
C VAL A 303 -41.09 -12.13 12.96
N ASN A 304 -42.27 -11.68 12.55
CA ASN A 304 -43.38 -12.50 12.11
C ASN A 304 -43.98 -11.94 10.82
N LYS A 305 -44.87 -12.70 10.17
CA LYS A 305 -45.39 -12.37 8.83
C LYS A 305 -46.14 -11.03 8.77
N THR A 306 -46.70 -10.59 9.89
CA THR A 306 -47.40 -9.30 10.00
C THR A 306 -46.46 -8.10 9.94
N ASP A 307 -45.16 -8.28 10.18
CA ASP A 307 -44.16 -7.21 10.13
C ASP A 307 -43.71 -6.85 8.71
N LYS A 308 -44.11 -7.66 7.70
CA LYS A 308 -43.66 -7.49 6.31
C LYS A 308 -43.80 -6.06 5.80
N GLU A 309 -44.97 -5.46 5.99
CA GLU A 309 -45.25 -4.11 5.51
C GLU A 309 -44.37 -3.06 6.18
N ALA A 310 -44.10 -3.21 7.48
CA ALA A 310 -43.24 -2.29 8.23
C ALA A 310 -41.78 -2.36 7.77
N ILE A 311 -41.27 -3.57 7.56
CA ILE A 311 -39.90 -3.81 7.07
C ILE A 311 -39.74 -3.26 5.64
N GLU A 312 -40.68 -3.59 4.74
CA GLU A 312 -40.66 -3.09 3.35
C GLU A 312 -40.80 -1.55 3.27
N ASN A 313 -41.57 -0.94 4.17
CA ASN A 313 -41.68 0.51 4.27
C ASN A 313 -40.35 1.16 4.72
N ALA A 314 -39.68 0.61 5.74
CA ALA A 314 -38.38 1.10 6.18
C ALA A 314 -37.34 1.03 5.06
N ARG A 315 -37.27 -0.10 4.32
CA ARG A 315 -36.41 -0.26 3.14
C ARG A 315 -36.74 0.74 2.03
N THR A 316 -38.03 0.89 1.71
CA THR A 316 -38.48 1.84 0.69
C THR A 316 -38.06 3.28 1.04
N LYS A 317 -38.15 3.65 2.32
CA LYS A 317 -37.73 4.98 2.80
C LYS A 317 -36.21 5.15 2.76
N TYR A 318 -35.45 4.11 3.09
CA TYR A 318 -33.99 4.11 2.93
C TYR A 318 -33.58 4.30 1.46
N GLU A 319 -34.23 3.63 0.51
CA GLU A 319 -33.88 3.76 -0.92
C GLU A 319 -34.26 5.12 -1.54
N GLN A 320 -35.15 5.87 -0.89
CA GLN A 320 -35.47 7.25 -1.28
C GLN A 320 -34.39 8.27 -0.88
N LEU A 321 -33.45 7.89 0.00
CA LEU A 321 -32.35 8.75 0.43
C LEU A 321 -31.29 8.89 -0.67
N THR A 322 -30.72 10.09 -0.75
CA THR A 322 -29.51 10.34 -1.56
C THR A 322 -28.28 9.63 -0.96
N PRO A 323 -27.19 9.42 -1.72
CA PRO A 323 -25.97 8.82 -1.19
C PRO A 323 -25.44 9.51 0.08
N ALA A 324 -25.39 10.85 0.09
CA ALA A 324 -24.94 11.63 1.25
C ALA A 324 -25.87 11.51 2.47
N GLN A 325 -27.15 11.21 2.27
CA GLN A 325 -28.10 10.97 3.37
C GLN A 325 -27.95 9.55 3.93
N LYS A 326 -27.71 8.55 3.07
CA LYS A 326 -27.53 7.14 3.49
C LYS A 326 -26.36 6.99 4.45
N GLU A 327 -25.30 7.80 4.32
CA GLU A 327 -24.16 7.82 5.24
C GLU A 327 -24.52 8.16 6.70
N PHE A 328 -25.67 8.79 6.94
CA PHE A 328 -26.14 9.15 8.29
C PHE A 328 -27.13 8.16 8.92
N VAL A 329 -27.46 7.05 8.23
CA VAL A 329 -28.38 6.02 8.75
C VAL A 329 -27.61 5.03 9.64
N ASN A 330 -27.93 5.00 10.93
CA ASN A 330 -27.17 4.22 11.92
C ASN A 330 -27.71 2.79 12.09
N ASN A 331 -29.00 2.57 11.81
CA ASN A 331 -29.67 1.30 12.11
C ASN A 331 -29.80 0.37 10.89
N LEU A 332 -29.06 0.61 9.80
CA LEU A 332 -29.18 -0.19 8.56
C LEU A 332 -28.94 -1.68 8.79
N ALA A 333 -27.97 -2.05 9.64
CA ALA A 333 -27.68 -3.44 9.97
C ALA A 333 -28.89 -4.16 10.59
N ARG A 334 -29.63 -3.47 11.47
CA ARG A 334 -30.88 -3.99 12.05
C ARG A 334 -31.94 -4.23 10.96
N LEU A 335 -32.09 -3.33 9.99
CA LEU A 335 -33.04 -3.52 8.90
C LEU A 335 -32.69 -4.75 8.05
N ILE A 336 -31.43 -4.90 7.67
CA ILE A 336 -30.94 -6.06 6.88
C ILE A 336 -31.22 -7.36 7.63
N GLN A 337 -30.89 -7.41 8.93
CA GLN A 337 -31.17 -8.58 9.77
C GLN A 337 -32.67 -8.93 9.77
N LYS A 338 -33.56 -7.94 9.90
CA LYS A 338 -35.02 -8.16 9.92
C LYS A 338 -35.56 -8.64 8.56
N GLU A 339 -34.96 -8.19 7.45
CA GLU A 339 -35.28 -8.68 6.11
C GLU A 339 -34.86 -10.13 5.91
N GLU A 340 -33.67 -10.51 6.39
CA GLU A 340 -33.18 -11.89 6.36
C GLU A 340 -34.05 -12.82 7.22
N GLU A 341 -34.41 -12.39 8.43
CA GLU A 341 -35.33 -13.14 9.31
C GLU A 341 -36.70 -13.35 8.64
N LEU A 342 -37.25 -12.33 7.98
CA LEU A 342 -38.53 -12.42 7.27
C LEU A 342 -38.44 -13.37 6.06
N ALA A 343 -37.36 -13.27 5.28
CA ALA A 343 -37.12 -14.13 4.11
C ALA A 343 -37.03 -15.60 4.53
N LEU A 344 -36.28 -15.89 5.60
CA LEU A 344 -36.15 -17.23 6.16
C LEU A 344 -37.50 -17.78 6.63
N LEU A 345 -38.34 -16.95 7.25
CA LEU A 345 -39.68 -17.37 7.68
C LEU A 345 -40.54 -17.86 6.49
N TYR A 346 -40.51 -17.16 5.36
CA TYR A 346 -41.21 -17.58 4.15
C TYR A 346 -40.60 -18.84 3.50
N GLU A 347 -39.27 -18.96 3.49
CA GLU A 347 -38.58 -20.14 2.97
C GLU A 347 -38.97 -21.42 3.74
N LEU A 348 -39.00 -21.33 5.07
CA LEU A 348 -39.21 -22.49 5.94
C LEU A 348 -40.68 -22.94 6.04
N GLU A 349 -41.65 -22.09 5.73
CA GLU A 349 -43.08 -22.33 5.98
C GLU A 349 -43.57 -23.71 5.51
N ASN A 350 -43.18 -24.08 4.28
CA ASN A 350 -43.65 -25.30 3.63
C ASN A 350 -42.66 -26.47 3.73
N MET A 351 -41.54 -26.30 4.44
CA MET A 351 -40.55 -27.35 4.64
C MET A 351 -40.98 -28.34 5.72
N SER A 352 -40.55 -29.61 5.62
CA SER A 352 -40.67 -30.58 6.70
C SER A 352 -39.78 -30.19 7.89
N ALA A 353 -40.04 -30.76 9.07
CA ALA A 353 -39.19 -30.58 10.24
C ALA A 353 -37.72 -30.96 9.95
N ALA A 354 -37.50 -32.05 9.21
CA ALA A 354 -36.16 -32.49 8.81
C ALA A 354 -35.43 -31.44 7.95
N ASN A 355 -36.11 -30.86 6.94
CA ASN A 355 -35.50 -29.84 6.10
C ASN A 355 -35.28 -28.53 6.86
N GLN A 356 -36.22 -28.13 7.73
CA GLN A 356 -36.01 -26.98 8.62
C GLN A 356 -34.80 -27.20 9.55
N ALA A 357 -34.60 -28.43 10.04
CA ALA A 357 -33.49 -28.75 10.93
C ALA A 357 -32.16 -28.70 10.18
N ALA A 358 -32.09 -29.19 8.93
CA ALA A 358 -30.89 -29.06 8.10
C ALA A 358 -30.49 -27.59 7.89
N VAL A 359 -31.45 -26.70 7.60
CA VAL A 359 -31.19 -25.26 7.48
C VAL A 359 -30.77 -24.66 8.82
N ALA A 360 -31.43 -25.02 9.92
CA ALA A 360 -31.06 -24.57 11.26
C ALA A 360 -29.63 -24.96 11.62
N PHE A 361 -29.25 -26.22 11.38
CA PHE A 361 -27.93 -26.74 11.68
C PHE A 361 -26.83 -26.08 10.84
N ALA A 362 -27.07 -25.82 9.56
CA ALA A 362 -26.14 -25.06 8.72
C ALA A 362 -25.94 -23.64 9.25
N ASN A 363 -27.04 -22.95 9.60
CA ASN A 363 -26.97 -21.59 10.15
C ASN A 363 -26.26 -21.56 11.52
N ILE A 364 -26.52 -22.54 12.38
CA ILE A 364 -25.84 -22.69 13.67
C ILE A 364 -24.35 -22.93 13.46
N SER A 365 -23.96 -23.87 12.59
CA SER A 365 -22.55 -24.16 12.30
C SER A 365 -21.83 -22.92 11.78
N ASN A 366 -22.38 -22.25 10.77
CA ASN A 366 -21.79 -21.04 10.19
C ASN A 366 -21.66 -19.93 11.24
N TYR A 367 -22.67 -19.74 12.10
CA TYR A 367 -22.61 -18.74 13.15
C TYR A 367 -21.45 -18.99 14.12
N TYR A 368 -21.26 -20.23 14.59
CA TYR A 368 -20.17 -20.54 15.52
C TYR A 368 -18.80 -20.71 14.85
N ASP A 369 -18.75 -20.97 13.54
CA ASP A 369 -17.51 -20.86 12.76
C ASP A 369 -17.01 -19.41 12.70
N ASP A 370 -17.93 -18.43 12.64
CA ASP A 370 -17.61 -17.00 12.68
C ASP A 370 -17.50 -16.43 14.12
N ASN A 371 -18.15 -17.08 15.11
CA ASN A 371 -18.22 -16.66 16.51
C ASN A 371 -17.73 -17.75 17.47
N TYR A 372 -16.56 -18.33 17.18
CA TYR A 372 -16.03 -19.46 17.96
C TYR A 372 -15.66 -19.10 19.40
N VAL A 373 -15.23 -17.85 19.68
CA VAL A 373 -14.87 -17.39 21.04
C VAL A 373 -16.05 -16.68 21.68
N ILE A 374 -16.38 -17.13 22.89
CA ILE A 374 -17.48 -16.57 23.69
C ILE A 374 -16.87 -15.76 24.84
N GLU A 375 -16.76 -14.46 24.61
CA GLU A 375 -16.08 -13.52 25.52
C GLU A 375 -17.02 -12.93 26.59
N GLU A 376 -18.29 -12.72 26.25
CA GLU A 376 -19.32 -12.12 27.13
C GLU A 376 -20.69 -12.79 26.94
N ASN A 377 -21.77 -12.19 27.49
CA ASN A 377 -23.15 -12.65 27.38
C ASN A 377 -23.67 -12.63 25.93
N GLN A 378 -23.01 -13.35 25.03
CA GLN A 378 -23.55 -13.65 23.72
C GLN A 378 -24.71 -14.62 23.91
N ASN A 379 -25.86 -14.24 23.39
CA ASN A 379 -26.98 -15.15 23.32
C ASN A 379 -26.63 -16.19 22.26
N PHE A 380 -26.33 -17.41 22.68
CA PHE A 380 -26.29 -18.54 21.75
C PHE A 380 -27.61 -18.55 20.98
N PHE A 381 -27.51 -18.70 19.65
CA PHE A 381 -28.62 -18.80 18.69
C PHE A 381 -30.01 -18.74 19.34
N GLN A 382 -30.55 -17.52 19.48
CA GLN A 382 -31.91 -17.36 20.03
C GLN A 382 -32.90 -18.01 19.08
N ARG A 383 -33.93 -18.64 19.64
CA ARG A 383 -35.03 -19.28 18.90
C ARG A 383 -35.60 -18.31 17.86
N ILE A 384 -35.17 -18.42 16.60
CA ILE A 384 -35.79 -17.65 15.52
C ILE A 384 -37.21 -18.21 15.35
N PRO A 385 -38.28 -17.39 15.44
CA PRO A 385 -39.66 -17.84 15.24
C PRO A 385 -39.89 -18.61 13.93
N ALA A 386 -38.99 -18.42 12.95
CA ALA A 386 -38.98 -19.10 11.65
C ALA A 386 -38.96 -20.65 11.75
N TYR A 387 -38.37 -21.24 12.80
CA TYR A 387 -38.31 -22.70 12.99
C TYR A 387 -39.48 -23.26 13.80
N SER A 388 -40.69 -22.76 13.57
CA SER A 388 -41.87 -23.03 14.43
C SER A 388 -42.30 -24.50 14.54
N LYS A 389 -41.78 -25.40 13.68
CA LYS A 389 -42.06 -26.85 13.74
C LYS A 389 -41.08 -27.61 14.64
N LEU A 390 -40.01 -26.97 15.07
CA LEU A 390 -38.91 -27.56 15.83
C LEU A 390 -38.89 -27.10 17.28
N THR A 391 -38.35 -27.96 18.14
CA THR A 391 -37.93 -27.64 19.50
C THR A 391 -36.46 -27.97 19.61
N PHE A 392 -35.66 -27.01 20.08
CA PHE A 392 -34.22 -27.16 20.29
C PHE A 392 -33.91 -27.43 21.76
N THR A 393 -33.05 -28.41 22.01
CA THR A 393 -32.41 -28.65 23.31
C THR A 393 -30.91 -28.66 23.16
N TRP A 394 -30.24 -28.06 24.13
CA TRP A 394 -28.79 -27.85 24.11
C TRP A 394 -28.13 -28.68 25.22
N THR A 395 -26.96 -29.21 24.94
CA THR A 395 -26.09 -29.82 25.96
C THR A 395 -24.66 -29.39 25.71
N ALA A 396 -23.87 -29.34 26.78
CA ALA A 396 -22.47 -28.95 26.73
C ALA A 396 -21.62 -29.97 27.48
N SER A 397 -20.39 -30.17 27.00
CA SER A 397 -19.37 -30.99 27.68
C SER A 397 -19.06 -30.48 29.10
N ASP A 398 -19.19 -29.16 29.33
CA ASP A 398 -19.31 -28.58 30.67
C ASP A 398 -20.75 -28.06 30.88
N ILE A 399 -21.54 -28.83 31.62
CA ILE A 399 -22.96 -28.53 31.91
C ILE A 399 -23.14 -27.25 32.76
N THR A 400 -22.06 -26.71 33.33
CA THR A 400 -22.11 -25.49 34.14
C THR A 400 -21.93 -24.22 33.30
N VAL A 401 -21.75 -24.37 31.99
CA VAL A 401 -21.58 -23.26 31.04
C VAL A 401 -22.88 -22.94 30.33
N LEU A 402 -23.65 -23.96 29.91
CA LEU A 402 -24.83 -23.80 29.06
C LEU A 402 -26.07 -24.47 29.66
N SER A 403 -27.20 -23.77 29.66
CA SER A 403 -28.50 -24.35 30.02
C SER A 403 -29.05 -25.24 28.90
N PRO A 404 -30.03 -26.12 29.20
CA PRO A 404 -30.73 -26.89 28.16
C PRO A 404 -31.50 -26.05 27.14
N THR A 405 -31.75 -24.77 27.43
CA THR A 405 -32.39 -23.83 26.51
C THR A 405 -31.39 -23.08 25.62
N GLY A 406 -30.09 -23.29 25.82
CA GLY A 406 -29.03 -22.60 25.10
C GLY A 406 -28.60 -21.28 25.77
N GLU A 407 -28.97 -21.03 27.02
CA GLU A 407 -28.53 -19.81 27.71
C GLU A 407 -27.17 -20.03 28.37
N LEU A 408 -26.26 -19.07 28.25
CA LEU A 408 -25.02 -19.08 29.02
C LEU A 408 -25.36 -18.90 30.50
N ILE A 409 -25.04 -19.89 31.33
CA ILE A 409 -25.33 -19.90 32.78
C ILE A 409 -24.07 -19.83 33.64
N GLY A 410 -22.89 -19.87 33.03
CA GLY A 410 -21.64 -19.72 33.75
C GLY A 410 -20.42 -19.82 32.84
N ARG A 411 -19.24 -19.69 33.45
CA ARG A 411 -17.94 -19.85 32.79
C ARG A 411 -17.22 -21.08 33.34
N PRO A 412 -16.37 -21.75 32.54
CA PRO A 412 -15.44 -22.75 33.05
C PRO A 412 -14.41 -22.08 33.98
N VAL A 413 -13.67 -22.88 34.76
CA VAL A 413 -12.60 -22.35 35.62
C VAL A 413 -11.46 -21.77 34.77
N PHE A 414 -11.11 -22.46 33.69
CA PHE A 414 -10.07 -22.07 32.74
C PHE A 414 -10.66 -21.83 31.36
N ASP A 415 -9.98 -21.02 30.56
CA ASP A 415 -10.20 -20.96 29.11
C ASP A 415 -10.26 -22.38 28.54
N SER A 416 -11.40 -22.75 27.96
CA SER A 416 -11.67 -24.13 27.56
C SER A 416 -12.47 -24.19 26.28
N GLU A 417 -12.12 -25.14 25.42
CA GLU A 417 -13.01 -25.56 24.34
C GLU A 417 -14.13 -26.43 24.92
N ILE A 418 -15.37 -25.98 24.74
CA ILE A 418 -16.59 -26.63 25.16
C ILE A 418 -17.28 -27.19 23.92
N ILE A 419 -17.41 -28.51 23.86
CA ILE A 419 -18.26 -29.15 22.85
C ILE A 419 -19.72 -28.91 23.21
N ILE A 420 -20.47 -28.33 22.29
CA ILE A 420 -21.92 -28.11 22.37
C ILE A 420 -22.62 -29.06 21.41
N THR A 421 -23.68 -29.70 21.89
CA THR A 421 -24.57 -30.51 21.08
C THR A 421 -25.96 -29.88 21.06
N VAL A 422 -26.48 -29.64 19.85
CA VAL A 422 -27.82 -29.09 19.63
C VAL A 422 -28.69 -30.16 19.03
N THR A 423 -29.81 -30.46 19.68
CA THR A 423 -30.80 -31.41 19.21
C THR A 423 -32.04 -30.66 18.73
N ALA A 424 -32.42 -30.85 17.48
CA ALA A 424 -33.68 -30.36 16.92
C ALA A 424 -34.69 -31.50 16.90
N SER A 425 -35.89 -31.27 17.44
CA SER A 425 -36.94 -32.29 17.53
C SER A 425 -38.31 -31.75 17.08
N SER A 426 -39.15 -32.61 16.51
CA SER A 426 -40.56 -32.31 16.22
C SER A 426 -41.46 -33.45 16.63
N ARG A 427 -42.29 -33.22 17.66
CA ARG A 427 -43.28 -34.21 18.10
C ARG A 427 -44.35 -34.50 17.06
N ARG A 428 -44.70 -33.52 16.22
CA ARG A 428 -45.76 -33.67 15.19
C ARG A 428 -45.30 -34.56 14.04
N GLU A 429 -44.03 -34.48 13.67
CA GLU A 429 -43.46 -35.22 12.54
C GLU A 429 -42.60 -36.43 12.98
N SER A 430 -42.52 -36.71 14.29
CA SER A 430 -41.67 -37.77 14.86
C SER A 430 -40.21 -37.68 14.39
N PHE A 431 -39.65 -36.47 14.43
CA PHE A 431 -38.29 -36.16 13.98
C PHE A 431 -37.39 -35.79 15.16
N GLU A 432 -36.15 -36.26 15.16
CA GLU A 432 -35.08 -35.85 16.08
C GLU A 432 -33.72 -36.04 15.40
N GLU A 433 -32.89 -35.00 15.42
CA GLU A 433 -31.52 -35.05 14.89
C GLU A 433 -30.65 -34.09 15.71
N SER A 434 -29.33 -34.30 15.69
CA SER A 434 -28.39 -33.47 16.46
C SER A 434 -27.13 -33.17 15.68
N ILE A 435 -26.54 -32.00 15.96
CA ILE A 435 -25.18 -31.64 15.55
C ILE A 435 -24.33 -31.35 16.79
N SER A 436 -23.01 -31.44 16.64
CA SER A 436 -22.06 -31.00 17.67
C SER A 436 -20.97 -30.14 17.06
N PHE A 437 -20.55 -29.13 17.80
CA PHE A 437 -19.47 -28.21 17.42
C PHE A 437 -18.73 -27.73 18.67
N GLY A 438 -17.46 -27.36 18.51
CA GLY A 438 -16.67 -26.76 19.59
C GLY A 438 -16.89 -25.25 19.63
N VAL A 439 -16.95 -24.69 20.83
CA VAL A 439 -16.83 -23.25 21.08
C VAL A 439 -15.80 -23.02 22.16
N PHE A 440 -15.03 -21.95 22.08
CA PHE A 440 -14.07 -21.60 23.11
C PHE A 440 -14.68 -20.60 24.09
N VAL A 441 -14.79 -21.03 25.34
CA VAL A 441 -15.38 -20.22 26.41
C VAL A 441 -14.25 -19.74 27.31
N LEU A 442 -14.14 -18.42 27.46
CA LEU A 442 -13.17 -17.83 28.37
C LEU A 442 -13.48 -18.23 29.81
N GLY A 443 -12.41 -18.53 30.55
CA GLY A 443 -12.48 -18.93 31.94
C GLY A 443 -12.94 -17.81 32.86
N MET A 444 -13.10 -18.16 34.12
CA MET A 444 -13.32 -17.19 35.18
C MET A 444 -12.13 -16.23 35.31
N ASN A 445 -12.43 -14.95 35.50
CA ASN A 445 -11.46 -13.85 35.59
C ASN A 445 -11.77 -12.97 36.81
N SER A 446 -10.99 -11.93 37.07
CA SER A 446 -11.14 -11.04 38.23
C SER A 446 -12.53 -10.41 38.43
N GLU A 447 -13.39 -10.39 37.40
CA GLU A 447 -14.74 -9.85 37.46
C GLU A 447 -15.79 -10.90 37.90
N SER A 448 -15.42 -12.18 37.92
CA SER A 448 -16.33 -13.26 38.29
C SER A 448 -16.62 -13.27 39.81
N ASN A 449 -17.81 -13.74 40.19
CA ASN A 449 -18.19 -13.84 41.60
C ASN A 449 -17.27 -14.80 42.37
N LYS A 450 -16.63 -14.32 43.45
CA LYS A 450 -15.63 -15.08 44.19
C LYS A 450 -16.15 -16.40 44.78
N TRP A 451 -17.38 -16.44 45.32
CA TRP A 451 -17.93 -17.69 45.86
C TRP A 451 -18.23 -18.71 44.76
N GLN A 452 -18.70 -18.25 43.60
CA GLN A 452 -18.86 -19.13 42.44
C GLN A 452 -17.51 -19.65 41.94
N MET A 453 -16.46 -18.82 41.93
CA MET A 453 -15.09 -19.27 41.62
C MET A 453 -14.62 -20.36 42.58
N ILE A 454 -14.78 -20.15 43.90
CA ILE A 454 -14.40 -21.13 44.92
C ILE A 454 -15.14 -22.46 44.70
N GLU A 455 -16.46 -22.40 44.50
CA GLU A 455 -17.31 -23.57 44.30
C GLU A 455 -16.93 -24.36 43.04
N LYS A 456 -16.71 -23.66 41.91
CA LYS A 456 -16.29 -24.29 40.66
C LYS A 456 -14.86 -24.82 40.71
N PHE A 457 -13.92 -24.07 41.31
CA PHE A 457 -12.53 -24.50 41.46
C PHE A 457 -12.42 -25.78 42.29
N LEU A 458 -13.12 -25.85 43.43
CA LEU A 458 -13.12 -27.06 44.26
C LEU A 458 -13.81 -28.24 43.56
N SER A 459 -14.90 -27.99 42.83
CA SER A 459 -15.58 -29.02 42.04
C SER A 459 -14.70 -29.53 40.90
N TYR A 460 -13.96 -28.65 40.22
CA TYR A 460 -13.00 -28.99 39.18
C TYR A 460 -11.84 -29.81 39.74
N ASN A 461 -11.30 -29.45 40.91
CA ASN A 461 -10.18 -30.16 41.53
C ASN A 461 -10.57 -31.54 42.09
N ASN A 462 -11.87 -31.80 42.27
CA ASN A 462 -12.34 -33.09 42.72
C ASN A 462 -12.12 -34.17 41.64
N ARG A 463 -11.58 -35.31 42.05
CA ARG A 463 -11.39 -36.49 41.19
C ARG A 463 -12.13 -37.66 41.80
N LEU A 464 -12.96 -38.35 41.01
CA LEU A 464 -13.72 -39.52 41.49
C LEU A 464 -12.83 -40.72 41.81
N SER A 465 -11.66 -40.81 41.15
CA SER A 465 -10.66 -41.86 41.34
C SER A 465 -9.25 -41.26 41.27
N ILE A 466 -8.30 -41.85 41.99
CA ILE A 466 -6.88 -41.50 41.97
C ILE A 466 -6.08 -42.73 41.54
N PRO A 467 -5.59 -42.77 40.29
CA PRO A 467 -4.77 -43.86 39.81
C PRO A 467 -3.35 -43.78 40.36
N ASN A 468 -2.74 -44.95 40.54
CA ASN A 468 -1.30 -45.05 40.79
C ASN A 468 -0.53 -44.55 39.55
N ARG A 469 0.51 -43.74 39.76
CA ARG A 469 1.35 -43.19 38.69
C ARG A 469 2.65 -43.96 38.58
N LYS A 470 3.11 -44.19 37.36
CA LYS A 470 4.44 -44.76 37.07
C LYS A 470 5.24 -43.75 36.27
N TYR A 471 6.47 -43.48 36.66
CA TYR A 471 7.39 -42.63 35.92
C TYR A 471 8.50 -43.48 35.33
N LYS A 472 8.91 -43.19 34.10
CA LYS A 472 9.89 -43.99 33.36
C LYS A 472 11.25 -43.32 33.40
N TYR A 473 12.26 -44.03 33.87
CA TYR A 473 13.64 -43.53 34.01
C TYR A 473 14.60 -44.29 33.09
N TYR A 474 15.64 -43.60 32.61
CA TYR A 474 16.68 -44.16 31.73
C TYR A 474 18.03 -44.25 32.43
N GLU A 475 18.44 -45.44 32.86
CA GLU A 475 19.81 -45.69 33.34
C GLU A 475 20.62 -46.43 32.26
N GLY A 476 21.39 -45.68 31.47
CA GLY A 476 22.15 -46.25 30.36
C GLY A 476 21.24 -46.83 29.26
N ILE A 477 21.22 -48.16 29.11
CA ILE A 477 20.33 -48.88 28.18
C ILE A 477 19.12 -49.55 28.87
N SER A 478 19.06 -49.54 30.21
CA SER A 478 18.03 -50.20 31.00
C SER A 478 16.91 -49.22 31.38
N GLN A 479 15.67 -49.72 31.44
CA GLN A 479 14.48 -48.94 31.81
C GLN A 479 14.01 -49.36 33.20
N THR A 480 13.92 -48.39 34.12
CA THR A 480 13.37 -48.57 35.47
C THR A 480 12.09 -47.75 35.63
N TYR A 481 11.23 -48.17 36.56
CA TYR A 481 9.96 -47.49 36.84
C TYR A 481 9.91 -47.08 38.32
N HIS A 482 9.56 -45.82 38.55
CA HIS A 482 9.25 -45.32 39.88
C HIS A 482 7.75 -45.17 40.05
N GLN A 483 7.21 -45.74 41.12
CA GLN A 483 5.77 -45.72 41.41
C GLN A 483 5.44 -44.65 42.44
N SER A 484 4.34 -43.95 42.22
CA SER A 484 3.68 -43.06 43.17
C SER A 484 2.21 -43.42 43.30
N TYR A 485 1.64 -43.17 44.46
CA TYR A 485 0.23 -43.41 44.74
C TYR A 485 -0.73 -42.33 44.19
N GLY A 486 -0.20 -41.34 43.45
CA GLY A 486 -0.98 -40.26 42.85
C GLY A 486 -1.21 -39.07 43.79
N TYR A 487 -2.18 -38.21 43.45
CA TYR A 487 -2.51 -37.00 44.19
C TYR A 487 -3.95 -36.54 43.95
N LEU A 488 -4.53 -35.81 44.90
CA LEU A 488 -5.58 -34.83 44.65
C LEU A 488 -4.93 -33.45 44.52
N PRO A 489 -5.32 -32.60 43.56
CA PRO A 489 -4.70 -31.29 43.36
C PRO A 489 -5.18 -30.29 44.44
N PHE A 490 -4.77 -30.49 45.69
CA PHE A 490 -5.05 -29.55 46.76
C PHE A 490 -4.29 -28.25 46.52
N PHE A 491 -4.96 -27.13 46.76
CA PHE A 491 -4.40 -25.79 46.69
C PHE A 491 -4.51 -25.12 48.06
N THR A 492 -3.38 -24.87 48.71
CA THR A 492 -3.31 -24.25 50.06
C THR A 492 -2.51 -22.95 50.10
N ASN A 493 -2.23 -22.35 48.92
CA ASN A 493 -1.41 -21.15 48.75
C ASN A 493 -0.13 -21.14 49.61
N TYR A 494 0.58 -22.27 49.61
CA TYR A 494 1.79 -22.46 50.41
C TYR A 494 3.01 -21.78 49.78
N GLU A 495 3.90 -21.28 50.63
CA GLU A 495 5.19 -20.74 50.23
C GLU A 495 6.14 -21.86 49.79
N LEU A 496 6.83 -21.66 48.66
CA LEU A 496 7.79 -22.62 48.13
C LEU A 496 9.14 -22.51 48.84
N PRO A 497 9.79 -23.63 49.23
CA PRO A 497 11.09 -23.62 49.89
C PRO A 497 12.22 -23.39 48.89
N ILE A 498 12.41 -22.13 48.50
CA ILE A 498 13.45 -21.68 47.56
C ILE A 498 14.73 -21.30 48.34
N TYR A 499 15.84 -21.89 47.92
CA TYR A 499 17.18 -21.63 48.46
C TYR A 499 18.07 -21.07 47.36
N ASP A 500 18.68 -19.92 47.61
CA ASP A 500 19.63 -19.34 46.66
C ASP A 500 20.92 -20.17 46.61
N ASN A 501 21.31 -20.56 45.41
CA ASN A 501 22.57 -21.23 45.08
C ASN A 501 23.09 -20.65 43.76
N PHE A 502 23.28 -19.32 43.73
CA PHE A 502 23.66 -18.59 42.54
C PHE A 502 25.02 -19.02 41.98
N LEU A 503 25.12 -19.10 40.66
CA LEU A 503 26.38 -19.27 39.96
C LEU A 503 27.25 -18.00 40.10
N PRO A 504 28.59 -18.11 40.00
CA PRO A 504 29.47 -16.95 40.00
C PRO A 504 29.09 -15.93 38.90
N GLU A 505 29.22 -14.65 39.21
CA GLU A 505 28.83 -13.56 38.31
C GLU A 505 29.48 -13.69 36.92
N GLY A 506 28.67 -13.51 35.86
CA GLY A 506 29.10 -13.58 34.47
C GLY A 506 29.50 -14.97 33.96
N LYS A 507 29.33 -16.04 34.75
CA LYS A 507 29.59 -17.42 34.31
C LYS A 507 28.33 -18.10 33.79
N LYS A 508 28.51 -18.91 32.74
CA LYS A 508 27.47 -19.79 32.15
C LYS A 508 26.20 -19.05 31.72
N THR A 509 26.39 -17.82 31.26
CA THR A 509 25.36 -16.94 30.72
C THR A 509 25.98 -16.09 29.62
N ASN A 510 25.16 -15.64 28.66
CA ASN A 510 25.55 -14.64 27.67
C ASN A 510 25.10 -13.22 28.08
N GLY A 511 24.76 -13.02 29.36
CA GLY A 511 24.25 -11.76 29.89
C GLY A 511 22.73 -11.73 29.98
N PRO A 512 22.15 -10.53 30.15
CA PRO A 512 20.71 -10.34 30.28
C PRO A 512 19.92 -10.88 29.08
N ALA A 513 18.76 -11.46 29.37
CA ALA A 513 17.76 -11.80 28.37
C ALA A 513 17.10 -10.51 27.85
N SER A 514 16.70 -10.51 26.58
CA SER A 514 15.98 -9.36 25.98
C SER A 514 14.51 -9.31 26.42
N SER A 515 13.94 -10.47 26.75
CA SER A 515 12.59 -10.65 27.29
C SER A 515 12.51 -12.04 27.94
N ILE A 516 11.47 -12.27 28.74
CA ILE A 516 11.10 -13.59 29.26
C ILE A 516 9.79 -13.98 28.58
N GLU A 517 9.81 -15.06 27.82
CA GLU A 517 8.75 -15.48 26.91
C GLU A 517 8.24 -16.88 27.23
N TRP A 518 9.02 -17.65 27.98
CA TRP A 518 8.80 -19.07 28.24
C TRP A 518 9.20 -19.46 29.66
N VAL A 519 8.52 -20.47 30.18
CA VAL A 519 9.00 -21.31 31.28
C VAL A 519 9.31 -22.68 30.72
N VAL A 520 10.57 -23.13 30.79
CA VAL A 520 11.00 -24.39 30.17
C VAL A 520 11.30 -25.44 31.24
N VAL A 521 10.51 -26.51 31.23
CA VAL A 521 10.62 -27.63 32.15
C VAL A 521 11.50 -28.71 31.55
N HIS A 522 12.39 -29.22 32.40
CA HIS A 522 13.31 -30.33 32.14
C HIS A 522 13.20 -31.37 33.24
N ASP A 523 13.72 -32.55 32.96
CA ASP A 523 14.24 -33.40 34.01
C ASP A 523 15.73 -33.61 33.79
N THR A 524 16.42 -33.83 34.91
CA THR A 524 17.88 -33.86 34.99
C THR A 524 18.54 -34.91 34.08
N GLY A 525 17.78 -35.88 33.56
CA GLY A 525 18.31 -37.00 32.78
C GLY A 525 19.25 -37.91 33.58
N SER A 526 19.26 -37.76 34.92
CA SER A 526 20.07 -38.53 35.86
C SER A 526 19.14 -39.12 36.90
N TYR A 527 19.16 -40.45 37.03
CA TYR A 527 18.16 -41.18 37.80
C TYR A 527 18.76 -42.04 38.92
N GLY A 528 20.08 -41.98 39.14
CA GLY A 528 20.73 -42.75 40.18
C GLY A 528 20.36 -42.22 41.55
N SER A 529 20.19 -43.10 42.55
CA SER A 529 19.74 -42.72 43.91
C SER A 529 20.54 -41.62 44.62
N SER A 530 21.76 -41.30 44.14
CA SER A 530 22.59 -40.18 44.63
C SER A 530 22.28 -38.82 44.01
N ASP A 531 21.48 -38.77 42.94
CA ASP A 531 21.24 -37.58 42.10
C ASP A 531 20.16 -36.67 42.70
N THR A 532 20.30 -36.41 44.00
CA THR A 532 19.41 -35.54 44.78
C THR A 532 19.48 -34.08 44.32
N ALA A 533 18.52 -33.24 44.74
CA ALA A 533 18.53 -31.82 44.40
C ALA A 533 19.83 -31.11 44.80
N THR A 534 20.41 -31.45 45.95
CA THR A 534 21.71 -30.91 46.38
C THR A 534 22.86 -31.37 45.46
N ALA A 535 22.83 -32.62 44.98
CA ALA A 535 23.86 -33.13 44.07
C ALA A 535 23.82 -32.40 42.72
N ILE A 536 22.62 -32.20 42.17
CA ILE A 536 22.40 -31.46 40.92
C ILE A 536 22.78 -29.98 41.08
N ALA A 537 22.40 -29.38 42.22
CA ALA A 537 22.78 -28.02 42.60
C ALA A 537 24.30 -27.84 42.78
N ASN A 538 25.03 -28.88 43.19
CA ASN A 538 26.50 -28.87 43.23
C ASN A 538 27.11 -29.10 41.84
N TYR A 539 26.49 -29.95 41.02
CA TYR A 539 26.95 -30.21 39.66
C TYR A 539 26.96 -28.94 38.80
N ILE A 540 25.90 -28.13 38.84
CA ILE A 540 25.86 -26.89 38.06
C ILE A 540 26.95 -25.88 38.50
N GLN A 541 27.45 -25.96 39.74
CA GLN A 541 28.55 -25.13 40.24
C GLN A 541 29.94 -25.57 39.72
N SER A 542 30.06 -26.77 39.13
CA SER A 542 31.31 -27.30 38.55
C SER A 542 31.67 -26.65 37.20
N ASP A 543 32.56 -27.25 36.41
CA ASP A 543 32.86 -26.85 35.03
C ASP A 543 31.82 -27.35 34.00
N ALA A 544 30.66 -27.83 34.46
CA ALA A 544 29.53 -28.24 33.61
C ALA A 544 29.22 -27.23 32.50
N PRO A 545 29.11 -27.64 31.22
CA PRO A 545 28.96 -26.75 30.06
C PRO A 545 27.51 -26.27 29.84
N VAL A 546 26.69 -26.28 30.89
CA VAL A 546 25.24 -26.04 30.87
C VAL A 546 24.84 -25.18 32.07
N SER A 547 23.68 -24.53 31.98
CA SER A 547 23.09 -23.74 33.07
C SER A 547 21.58 -23.64 32.94
N TRP A 548 20.90 -23.41 34.06
CA TRP A 548 19.45 -23.21 34.17
C TRP A 548 19.12 -22.36 35.40
N ASN A 549 17.87 -21.93 35.56
CA ASN A 549 17.48 -21.02 36.64
C ASN A 549 17.17 -21.77 37.94
N TYR A 550 16.44 -22.88 37.88
CA TYR A 550 16.00 -23.61 39.08
C TYR A 550 16.24 -25.12 39.02
N THR A 551 16.56 -25.72 40.16
CA THR A 551 16.51 -27.18 40.35
C THR A 551 15.43 -27.49 41.38
N VAL A 552 14.45 -28.32 41.04
CA VAL A 552 13.36 -28.76 41.92
C VAL A 552 13.52 -30.25 42.19
N GLY A 553 13.57 -30.63 43.45
CA GLY A 553 13.71 -32.04 43.78
C GLY A 553 13.89 -32.31 45.24
N GLU A 554 13.94 -33.59 45.57
CA GLU A 554 14.10 -34.05 46.93
C GLU A 554 15.58 -34.10 47.35
N THR A 555 15.84 -33.77 48.61
CA THR A 555 17.16 -33.92 49.23
C THR A 555 17.03 -34.06 50.75
N THR A 556 18.16 -34.28 51.43
CA THR A 556 18.20 -34.26 52.90
C THR A 556 18.92 -32.99 53.36
N MET A 557 18.21 -32.12 54.07
CA MET A 557 18.78 -30.94 54.73
C MET A 557 18.49 -31.02 56.22
N ASN A 558 19.51 -30.79 57.05
CA ASN A 558 19.40 -30.85 58.52
C ASN A 558 18.78 -32.17 59.05
N GLY A 559 19.08 -33.28 58.39
CA GLY A 559 18.57 -34.61 58.75
C GLY A 559 17.11 -34.88 58.34
N VAL A 560 16.47 -33.95 57.63
CA VAL A 560 15.08 -34.08 57.15
C VAL A 560 15.09 -34.23 55.63
N ARG A 561 14.42 -35.29 55.17
CA ARG A 561 14.16 -35.54 53.75
C ARG A 561 12.99 -34.66 53.31
N GLN A 562 13.19 -33.83 52.29
CA GLN A 562 12.20 -32.86 51.83
C GLN A 562 12.43 -32.46 50.37
N THR A 563 11.36 -32.03 49.69
CA THR A 563 11.44 -31.39 48.38
C THR A 563 11.81 -29.92 48.55
N VAL A 564 12.83 -29.48 47.81
CA VAL A 564 13.37 -28.11 47.84
C VAL A 564 13.53 -27.57 46.43
N ILE A 565 13.73 -26.25 46.33
CA ILE A 565 14.01 -25.55 45.08
C ILE A 565 15.33 -24.81 45.26
N PHE A 566 16.32 -25.06 44.40
CA PHE A 566 17.54 -24.25 44.35
C PHE A 566 17.45 -23.24 43.21
N HIS A 567 17.80 -21.98 43.47
CA HIS A 567 17.82 -20.89 42.50
C HIS A 567 19.25 -20.56 42.10
N HIS A 568 19.61 -20.80 40.85
CA HIS A 568 20.99 -20.74 40.35
C HIS A 568 21.30 -19.50 39.53
N MET A 569 20.29 -18.94 38.88
CA MET A 569 20.46 -17.81 37.99
C MET A 569 19.20 -16.98 37.95
N ALA A 570 19.37 -15.65 38.09
CA ALA A 570 18.29 -14.70 37.97
C ALA A 570 17.54 -14.89 36.65
N GLU A 571 16.23 -14.79 36.70
CA GLU A 571 15.32 -15.13 35.61
C GLU A 571 15.46 -14.24 34.36
N GLY A 572 15.93 -13.01 34.55
CA GLY A 572 16.27 -12.08 33.47
C GLY A 572 17.63 -12.34 32.82
N MET A 573 18.29 -13.46 33.12
CA MET A 573 19.59 -13.83 32.55
C MET A 573 19.47 -15.04 31.64
N THR A 574 20.25 -15.03 30.55
CA THR A 574 20.27 -16.15 29.59
C THR A 574 20.94 -17.40 30.17
N THR A 575 20.45 -18.58 29.80
CA THR A 575 20.93 -19.89 30.29
C THR A 575 21.24 -20.82 29.12
N TRP A 576 21.99 -21.91 29.37
CA TRP A 576 22.37 -22.90 28.35
C TRP A 576 21.73 -24.26 28.65
N GLN A 577 20.46 -24.41 28.25
CA GLN A 577 19.57 -25.52 28.63
C GLN A 577 18.75 -26.12 27.49
N ALA A 578 18.30 -25.31 26.53
CA ALA A 578 17.26 -25.69 25.56
C ALA A 578 17.80 -26.28 24.25
N GLY A 579 19.12 -26.18 24.03
CA GLY A 579 19.76 -26.70 22.82
C GLY A 579 19.50 -25.89 21.54
N ASP A 580 18.92 -24.68 21.62
CA ASP A 580 18.61 -23.81 20.48
C ASP A 580 19.61 -22.67 20.25
N GLY A 581 20.79 -22.74 20.87
CA GLY A 581 21.89 -21.81 20.63
C GLY A 581 21.54 -20.35 20.92
N GLY A 582 21.89 -19.45 20.00
CA GLY A 582 21.66 -18.01 20.12
C GLY A 582 20.31 -17.53 19.59
N ASN A 583 19.40 -18.44 19.21
CA ASN A 583 18.11 -18.11 18.63
C ASN A 583 17.24 -17.30 19.61
N LEU A 584 16.72 -16.16 19.15
CA LEU A 584 15.81 -15.31 19.90
C LEU A 584 14.36 -15.67 19.59
N PHE A 585 13.48 -15.47 20.58
CA PHE A 585 12.05 -15.52 20.35
C PHE A 585 11.59 -14.33 19.50
N SER A 586 10.64 -14.59 18.61
CA SER A 586 9.83 -13.58 17.93
C SER A 586 8.55 -14.23 17.41
N LEU A 587 7.56 -13.40 17.11
CA LEU A 587 6.30 -13.82 16.52
C LEU A 587 6.25 -13.43 15.04
N LEU A 588 5.91 -14.39 14.18
CA LEU A 588 5.81 -14.21 12.75
C LEU A 588 4.34 -14.17 12.34
N ASP A 589 3.98 -13.18 11.53
CA ASP A 589 2.64 -13.11 10.94
C ASP A 589 2.42 -14.24 9.93
N THR A 590 1.39 -15.03 10.14
CA THR A 590 1.06 -16.16 9.27
C THR A 590 0.27 -15.73 8.03
N GLY A 591 -0.31 -14.52 8.04
CA GLY A 591 -1.24 -14.05 7.01
C GLY A 591 -2.58 -14.78 6.98
N VAL A 592 -2.84 -15.66 7.95
CA VAL A 592 -4.11 -16.37 8.12
C VAL A 592 -4.89 -15.68 9.23
N ALA A 593 -6.04 -15.11 8.89
CA ALA A 593 -6.96 -14.52 9.85
C ALA A 593 -7.43 -15.59 10.84
N HIS A 594 -7.40 -15.28 12.14
CA HIS A 594 -7.96 -16.18 13.14
C HIS A 594 -9.48 -16.04 13.15
N LYS A 595 -10.20 -17.11 12.83
CA LYS A 595 -11.67 -17.17 12.91
C LYS A 595 -12.13 -17.64 14.29
N GLY A 596 -11.56 -17.04 15.33
CA GLY A 596 -11.80 -17.36 16.73
C GLY A 596 -11.13 -18.64 17.27
N HIS A 597 -10.76 -19.62 16.44
CA HIS A 597 -10.00 -20.79 16.94
C HIS A 597 -8.66 -20.35 17.57
N ARG A 598 -8.30 -20.82 18.77
CA ARG A 598 -7.06 -20.38 19.46
C ARG A 598 -5.84 -21.23 19.11
N ASN A 599 -6.05 -22.53 18.85
CA ASN A 599 -4.98 -23.51 18.73
C ASN A 599 -5.06 -24.25 17.38
N PRO A 600 -4.77 -23.57 16.26
CA PRO A 600 -4.88 -24.18 14.94
C PRO A 600 -3.91 -25.36 14.79
N ILE A 601 -4.35 -26.39 14.07
CA ILE A 601 -3.52 -27.52 13.71
C ILE A 601 -2.49 -27.05 12.68
N VAL A 602 -1.22 -27.08 13.07
CA VAL A 602 -0.09 -26.73 12.21
C VAL A 602 0.33 -27.94 11.37
N THR A 603 0.30 -27.79 10.05
CA THR A 603 0.78 -28.81 9.09
C THR A 603 1.69 -28.20 8.05
N ILE A 604 2.34 -29.04 7.24
CA ILE A 604 3.27 -28.70 6.17
C ILE A 604 2.64 -29.15 4.85
N GLY A 605 2.47 -28.22 3.93
CA GLY A 605 2.03 -28.52 2.56
C GLY A 605 3.14 -29.11 1.71
N SER A 606 2.76 -29.79 0.63
CA SER A 606 3.71 -30.28 -0.39
C SER A 606 4.48 -29.15 -1.08
N ASP A 607 3.97 -27.92 -1.00
CA ASP A 607 4.57 -26.68 -1.48
C ASP A 607 5.54 -26.04 -0.47
N ARG A 608 5.81 -26.72 0.66
CA ARG A 608 6.73 -26.32 1.74
C ARG A 608 6.28 -25.11 2.58
N TYR A 609 5.01 -24.73 2.52
CA TYR A 609 4.43 -23.75 3.44
C TYR A 609 3.82 -24.41 4.67
N PHE A 610 3.75 -23.68 5.78
CA PHE A 610 2.88 -24.08 6.88
C PHE A 610 1.42 -23.84 6.52
N TYR A 611 0.55 -24.68 7.08
CA TYR A 611 -0.88 -24.59 6.99
C TYR A 611 -1.47 -24.60 8.39
N LEU A 612 -2.45 -23.73 8.64
CA LEU A 612 -3.21 -23.65 9.89
C LEU A 612 -4.64 -24.06 9.61
N ASP A 613 -5.10 -25.17 10.19
CA ASP A 613 -6.42 -25.76 9.94
C ASP A 613 -6.72 -25.93 8.43
N GLY A 614 -5.70 -26.30 7.66
CA GLY A 614 -5.79 -26.48 6.21
C GLY A 614 -5.73 -25.19 5.38
N GLN A 615 -5.60 -24.01 6.01
CA GLN A 615 -5.36 -22.74 5.32
C GLN A 615 -3.87 -22.46 5.18
N LYS A 616 -3.44 -22.15 3.96
CA LYS A 616 -2.04 -21.86 3.65
C LYS A 616 -1.58 -20.56 4.30
N THR A 617 -0.45 -20.59 4.98
CA THR A 617 0.21 -19.40 5.54
C THR A 617 1.19 -18.76 4.56
N THR A 618 1.68 -17.57 4.88
CA THR A 618 2.82 -16.90 4.22
C THR A 618 4.18 -17.48 4.63
N LEU A 619 4.21 -18.37 5.62
CA LEU A 619 5.41 -18.87 6.27
C LEU A 619 5.87 -20.18 5.64
N MET A 620 7.11 -20.21 5.16
CA MET A 620 7.74 -21.42 4.63
C MET A 620 8.52 -22.18 5.72
N ILE A 621 8.54 -23.51 5.62
CA ILE A 621 9.44 -24.32 6.44
C ILE A 621 10.91 -23.98 6.11
N PRO A 622 11.87 -24.20 7.04
CA PRO A 622 13.29 -23.98 6.76
C PRO A 622 13.76 -24.67 5.48
N SER A 623 14.64 -24.04 4.71
CA SER A 623 15.05 -24.54 3.38
C SER A 623 15.68 -25.94 3.40
N ASN A 624 16.34 -26.29 4.50
CA ASN A 624 16.95 -27.59 4.75
C ASN A 624 16.02 -28.61 5.45
N ALA A 625 14.79 -28.21 5.81
CA ALA A 625 13.82 -29.09 6.45
C ALA A 625 13.13 -30.02 5.44
N ILE A 626 12.74 -31.20 5.94
CA ILE A 626 11.94 -32.18 5.21
C ILE A 626 10.49 -31.71 5.19
N ALA A 627 9.84 -31.74 4.02
CA ALA A 627 8.44 -31.36 3.88
C ALA A 627 7.51 -32.52 4.27
N ASP A 628 7.45 -32.83 5.56
CA ASP A 628 6.64 -33.92 6.13
C ASP A 628 6.19 -33.57 7.54
N ASN A 629 4.89 -33.69 7.84
CA ASN A 629 4.34 -33.31 9.16
C ASN A 629 5.03 -33.99 10.35
N ARG A 630 5.64 -35.17 10.16
CA ARG A 630 6.35 -35.91 11.22
C ARG A 630 7.62 -35.23 11.71
N VAL A 631 8.08 -34.15 11.05
CA VAL A 631 9.21 -33.33 11.54
C VAL A 631 8.77 -32.15 12.39
N ILE A 632 7.47 -31.86 12.47
CA ILE A 632 6.91 -31.07 13.58
C ILE A 632 6.74 -32.07 14.72
N ASN A 633 7.39 -31.81 15.86
CA ASN A 633 7.25 -32.70 17.00
C ASN A 633 5.84 -32.63 17.61
N GLU A 634 5.52 -33.57 18.49
CA GLU A 634 4.23 -33.69 19.16
C GLU A 634 3.86 -32.49 20.06
N ASN A 635 4.82 -31.62 20.41
CA ASN A 635 4.52 -30.35 21.07
C ASN A 635 3.91 -29.32 20.10
N GLY A 636 3.98 -29.56 18.79
CA GLY A 636 3.59 -28.62 17.76
C GLY A 636 4.46 -27.37 17.74
N LEU A 637 4.05 -26.36 16.98
CA LEU A 637 4.62 -25.01 17.02
C LEU A 637 3.64 -24.09 17.74
N LEU A 638 4.14 -23.18 18.59
CA LEU A 638 3.27 -22.22 19.25
C LEU A 638 2.68 -21.28 18.21
N VAL A 639 1.36 -21.17 18.25
CA VAL A 639 0.56 -20.19 17.52
C VAL A 639 -0.29 -19.45 18.55
N GLU A 640 -0.39 -18.14 18.39
CA GLU A 640 -1.22 -17.27 19.23
C GLU A 640 -1.98 -16.26 18.37
N LEU A 641 -2.94 -15.57 18.99
CA LEU A 641 -3.75 -14.56 18.31
C LEU A 641 -2.98 -13.24 18.28
N GLY A 642 -2.84 -12.65 17.10
CA GLY A 642 -2.27 -11.31 16.94
C GLY A 642 -3.32 -10.22 17.09
N GLU A 643 -2.90 -9.05 17.57
CA GLU A 643 -3.76 -7.86 17.70
C GLU A 643 -4.35 -7.38 16.35
N ASP A 644 -3.74 -7.78 15.23
CA ASP A 644 -4.19 -7.47 13.88
C ASP A 644 -5.24 -8.46 13.33
N GLY A 645 -5.69 -9.42 14.13
CA GLY A 645 -6.69 -10.41 13.74
C GLY A 645 -6.11 -11.62 12.99
N ASN A 646 -4.79 -11.69 12.79
CA ASN A 646 -4.12 -12.85 12.20
C ASN A 646 -3.50 -13.76 13.27
N TYR A 647 -3.38 -15.05 12.98
CA TYR A 647 -2.53 -15.93 13.78
C TYR A 647 -1.06 -15.51 13.68
N LYS A 648 -0.38 -15.52 14.82
CA LYS A 648 1.07 -15.35 14.94
C LYS A 648 1.71 -16.67 15.31
N MET A 649 2.71 -17.10 14.55
CA MET A 649 3.48 -18.30 14.85
C MET A 649 4.81 -17.92 15.50
N ALA A 650 5.16 -18.55 16.62
CA ALA A 650 6.48 -18.38 17.21
C ALA A 650 7.55 -18.83 16.21
N ASP A 651 8.56 -17.98 16.01
CA ASP A 651 9.63 -18.21 15.06
C ASP A 651 10.32 -19.56 15.32
N TYR A 652 10.77 -20.17 14.23
CA TYR A 652 11.12 -21.58 14.15
C TYR A 652 12.44 -21.78 13.40
N TRP A 653 13.03 -22.95 13.60
CA TRP A 653 14.28 -23.35 12.97
C TRP A 653 14.39 -24.86 12.79
N TRP A 654 15.31 -25.28 11.93
CA TRP A 654 15.62 -26.70 11.73
C TRP A 654 16.67 -27.16 12.75
N CYS A 655 16.21 -27.82 13.81
CA CYS A 655 17.02 -28.30 14.94
C CYS A 655 17.56 -29.72 14.63
N THR A 656 18.84 -29.84 14.26
CA THR A 656 19.45 -31.10 13.76
C THR A 656 20.02 -32.05 14.81
N GLN A 657 19.74 -31.80 16.10
CA GLN A 657 20.38 -32.49 17.22
C GLN A 657 19.91 -33.95 17.34
N PHE A 658 18.61 -34.21 17.13
CA PHE A 658 17.98 -35.51 17.38
C PHE A 658 17.34 -36.11 16.13
N TYR A 659 17.14 -37.44 16.17
CA TYR A 659 16.49 -38.18 15.09
C TYR A 659 14.97 -38.05 15.19
N ASN A 660 14.33 -37.80 14.06
CA ASN A 660 12.89 -37.76 13.92
C ASN A 660 12.31 -39.16 13.58
N PRO A 661 10.97 -39.33 13.59
CA PRO A 661 10.33 -40.60 13.25
C PRO A 661 10.59 -41.11 11.82
N LEU A 662 11.19 -40.31 10.93
CA LEU A 662 11.62 -40.72 9.59
C LEU A 662 13.01 -41.39 9.58
N GLY A 663 13.68 -41.49 10.72
CA GLY A 663 15.07 -41.94 10.82
C GLY A 663 16.09 -40.92 10.33
N SER A 664 15.68 -39.67 10.10
CA SER A 664 16.57 -38.56 9.72
C SER A 664 16.84 -37.65 10.91
N LYS A 665 17.99 -36.94 10.92
CA LYS A 665 18.23 -35.91 11.94
C LYS A 665 17.47 -34.63 11.59
N GLY A 666 16.72 -34.10 12.55
CA GLY A 666 16.08 -32.80 12.42
C GLY A 666 14.60 -32.75 12.77
N TYR A 667 14.21 -31.76 13.56
CA TYR A 667 12.82 -31.32 13.70
C TYR A 667 12.69 -29.84 13.29
N ILE A 668 11.46 -29.38 13.09
CA ILE A 668 11.15 -27.95 13.12
C ILE A 668 10.80 -27.60 14.57
N CYS A 669 11.63 -26.79 15.20
CA CYS A 669 11.52 -26.40 16.60
C CYS A 669 11.24 -24.89 16.72
N ASN A 670 10.62 -24.46 17.82
CA ASN A 670 10.54 -23.02 18.14
C ASN A 670 11.89 -22.48 18.64
N LYS A 671 12.10 -21.18 18.48
CA LYS A 671 13.26 -20.43 18.98
C LYS A 671 12.98 -19.81 20.36
N GLY A 672 14.04 -19.40 21.06
CA GLY A 672 13.96 -18.57 22.28
C GLY A 672 14.12 -19.35 23.59
N GLY A 673 14.42 -20.65 23.52
CA GLY A 673 14.60 -21.49 24.71
C GLY A 673 15.75 -21.00 25.59
N ASN A 674 16.96 -20.89 25.06
CA ASN A 674 18.11 -20.42 25.86
C ASN A 674 18.06 -18.91 26.20
N ARG A 675 17.47 -18.11 25.31
CA ARG A 675 17.64 -16.65 25.33
C ARG A 675 16.47 -15.88 25.90
N ASN A 676 15.29 -16.50 25.99
CA ASN A 676 14.03 -15.85 26.38
C ASN A 676 13.21 -16.72 27.34
N SER A 677 13.84 -17.55 28.18
CA SER A 677 13.10 -18.39 29.12
C SER A 677 13.67 -18.43 30.52
N VAL A 678 12.77 -18.74 31.45
CA VAL A 678 13.14 -19.26 32.77
C VAL A 678 13.09 -20.78 32.73
N SER A 679 14.20 -21.41 33.06
CA SER A 679 14.39 -22.85 32.91
C SER A 679 14.55 -23.57 34.23
N MET A 680 14.04 -24.79 34.29
CA MET A 680 13.95 -25.52 35.54
C MET A 680 14.06 -27.04 35.37
N GLU A 681 14.93 -27.64 36.17
CA GLU A 681 15.26 -29.06 36.17
C GLU A 681 14.52 -29.78 37.29
N THR A 682 13.81 -30.88 36.98
CA THR A 682 13.25 -31.79 38.00
C THR A 682 14.23 -32.93 38.30
N CYS A 683 14.52 -33.16 39.59
CA CYS A 683 15.28 -34.34 40.01
C CYS A 683 14.35 -35.56 40.06
N ALA A 684 14.67 -36.58 39.27
CA ALA A 684 13.86 -37.79 39.10
C ALA A 684 14.59 -39.05 39.59
N PHE A 685 15.46 -38.93 40.59
CA PHE A 685 16.28 -40.04 41.06
C PHE A 685 15.48 -41.19 41.68
N ASP A 686 16.03 -42.41 41.64
CA ASP A 686 15.40 -43.59 42.22
C ASP A 686 15.17 -43.43 43.73
N GLY A 687 13.90 -43.55 44.12
CA GLY A 687 13.41 -43.38 45.49
C GLY A 687 12.88 -41.98 45.81
N ALA A 688 13.02 -40.97 44.94
CA ALA A 688 12.49 -39.62 45.16
C ALA A 688 10.96 -39.58 45.15
N ASN A 689 10.31 -38.73 45.95
CA ASN A 689 8.89 -38.44 45.73
C ASN A 689 8.70 -37.54 44.50
N TYR A 690 8.72 -38.15 43.32
CA TYR A 690 8.68 -37.40 42.06
C TYR A 690 7.32 -36.72 41.83
N THR A 691 6.21 -37.29 42.32
CA THR A 691 4.90 -36.61 42.25
C THR A 691 4.91 -35.31 43.05
N LEU A 692 5.46 -35.31 44.27
CA LEU A 692 5.61 -34.08 45.06
C LEU A 692 6.56 -33.08 44.38
N THR A 693 7.64 -33.56 43.77
CA THR A 693 8.54 -32.74 42.95
C THR A 693 7.78 -32.05 41.82
N MET A 694 6.91 -32.77 41.10
CA MET A 694 6.08 -32.18 40.06
C MET A 694 5.02 -31.20 40.61
N ARG A 695 4.45 -31.43 41.80
CA ARG A 695 3.54 -30.45 42.45
C ARG A 695 4.27 -29.13 42.73
N TYR A 696 5.50 -29.18 43.25
CA TYR A 696 6.30 -27.99 43.51
C TYR A 696 6.76 -27.33 42.20
N MET A 697 7.08 -28.13 41.17
CA MET A 697 7.41 -27.62 39.85
C MET A 697 6.23 -26.86 39.23
N ALA A 698 5.01 -27.38 39.35
CA ALA A 698 3.81 -26.73 38.85
C ALA A 698 3.50 -25.42 39.58
N ALA A 699 3.64 -25.42 40.91
CA ALA A 699 3.49 -24.22 41.74
C ALA A 699 4.54 -23.16 41.40
N LEU A 700 5.80 -23.57 41.18
CA LEU A 700 6.86 -22.65 40.76
C LEU A 700 6.55 -22.07 39.39
N CYS A 701 6.19 -22.90 38.40
CA CYS A 701 5.76 -22.43 37.08
C CYS A 701 4.66 -21.36 37.19
N ALA A 702 3.62 -21.61 37.99
CA ALA A 702 2.55 -20.66 38.23
C ALA A 702 3.04 -19.33 38.82
N GLU A 703 3.92 -19.35 39.82
CA GLU A 703 4.52 -18.12 40.37
C GLU A 703 5.35 -17.36 39.32
N ILE A 704 6.09 -18.07 38.44
CA ILE A 704 6.87 -17.47 37.35
C ILE A 704 5.94 -16.79 36.34
N LEU A 705 4.89 -17.48 35.92
CA LEU A 705 3.91 -16.96 34.97
C LEU A 705 3.26 -15.68 35.50
N ILE A 706 2.84 -15.68 36.77
CA ILE A 706 2.18 -14.52 37.38
C ILE A 706 3.14 -13.33 37.48
N ARG A 707 4.37 -13.54 37.95
CA ARG A 707 5.32 -12.43 38.16
C ARG A 707 5.90 -11.83 36.87
N HIS A 708 5.82 -12.55 35.75
CA HIS A 708 6.26 -12.07 34.42
C HIS A 708 5.11 -11.82 33.45
N ASP A 709 3.86 -11.85 33.92
CA ASP A 709 2.66 -11.63 33.11
C ASP A 709 2.58 -12.52 31.86
N LEU A 710 2.87 -13.81 32.04
CA LEU A 710 2.82 -14.81 30.98
C LEU A 710 1.55 -15.68 31.08
N PRO A 711 0.92 -16.02 29.94
CA PRO A 711 -0.18 -16.98 29.91
C PRO A 711 0.37 -18.41 30.08
N VAL A 712 -0.47 -19.34 30.53
CA VAL A 712 -0.06 -20.71 30.89
C VAL A 712 0.51 -21.48 29.70
N GLU A 713 0.12 -21.13 28.48
CA GLU A 713 0.59 -21.68 27.21
C GLU A 713 2.10 -21.44 26.99
N ARG A 714 2.71 -20.50 27.72
CA ARG A 714 4.16 -20.25 27.70
C ARG A 714 4.97 -21.20 28.59
N VAL A 715 4.33 -22.16 29.27
CA VAL A 715 5.06 -23.30 29.86
C VAL A 715 5.32 -24.34 28.77
N SER A 716 6.58 -24.74 28.63
CA SER A 716 6.99 -25.68 27.59
C SER A 716 8.03 -26.68 28.04
N GLN A 717 8.20 -27.68 27.20
CA GLN A 717 9.19 -28.73 27.34
C GLN A 717 10.44 -28.33 26.57
N HIS A 718 11.61 -28.79 27.01
CA HIS A 718 12.83 -28.73 26.19
C HIS A 718 12.58 -29.27 24.77
N HIS A 719 11.77 -30.33 24.64
CA HIS A 719 11.42 -30.95 23.37
C HIS A 719 10.99 -29.95 22.28
N ARG A 720 10.26 -28.89 22.64
CA ARG A 720 9.81 -27.83 21.71
C ARG A 720 10.98 -27.11 20.99
N PHE A 721 12.12 -26.98 21.64
CA PHE A 721 13.22 -26.11 21.20
C PHE A 721 14.34 -26.85 20.47
N SER A 722 14.53 -28.15 20.73
CA SER A 722 15.59 -28.94 20.10
C SER A 722 15.17 -30.33 19.61
N GLY A 723 13.97 -30.80 19.95
CA GLY A 723 13.53 -32.18 19.70
C GLY A 723 14.10 -33.20 20.70
N LYS A 724 14.83 -32.77 21.75
CA LYS A 724 15.27 -33.67 22.83
C LYS A 724 14.06 -34.23 23.57
N ASP A 725 13.97 -35.55 23.77
CA ASP A 725 12.91 -36.16 24.58
C ASP A 725 13.09 -35.79 26.08
N CYS A 726 12.68 -34.58 26.46
CA CYS A 726 12.89 -33.99 27.77
C CYS A 726 11.73 -33.01 28.09
N PRO A 727 11.07 -33.11 29.26
CA PRO A 727 11.34 -34.01 30.39
C PRO A 727 10.87 -35.46 30.15
N HIS A 728 11.81 -36.37 29.92
CA HIS A 728 11.59 -37.78 29.62
C HIS A 728 10.64 -38.47 30.61
N ALA A 729 10.83 -38.24 31.92
CA ALA A 729 10.15 -39.01 32.96
C ALA A 729 8.61 -38.93 32.91
N ILE A 730 8.08 -37.78 32.51
CA ILE A 730 6.63 -37.56 32.35
C ILE A 730 6.18 -37.75 30.91
N ARG A 731 7.02 -37.41 29.93
CA ARG A 731 6.72 -37.57 28.50
C ARG A 731 6.50 -39.01 28.11
N ALA A 732 7.38 -39.90 28.55
CA ALA A 732 7.32 -41.33 28.21
C ALA A 732 6.11 -42.06 28.82
N GLN A 733 5.30 -41.37 29.64
CA GLN A 733 4.09 -41.89 30.27
C GLN A 733 2.84 -41.08 29.87
N GLY A 734 3.00 -40.04 29.03
CA GLY A 734 1.89 -39.17 28.62
C GLY A 734 1.40 -38.23 29.73
N TYR A 735 2.21 -37.92 30.74
CA TYR A 735 1.82 -37.10 31.89
C TYR A 735 2.10 -35.59 31.72
N TRP A 736 2.40 -35.13 30.50
CA TRP A 736 2.62 -33.70 30.27
C TRP A 736 1.33 -32.89 30.47
N ASP A 737 0.21 -33.36 29.92
CA ASP A 737 -1.07 -32.64 30.03
C ASP A 737 -1.57 -32.61 31.48
N ASP A 738 -1.38 -33.72 32.22
CA ASP A 738 -1.62 -33.78 33.67
C ASP A 738 -0.77 -32.75 34.44
N PHE A 739 0.47 -32.52 34.02
CA PHE A 739 1.34 -31.52 34.62
C PHE A 739 0.87 -30.10 34.28
N MET A 740 0.51 -29.84 33.02
CA MET A 740 -0.04 -28.56 32.60
C MET A 740 -1.36 -28.22 33.29
N GLU A 741 -2.21 -29.21 33.54
CA GLU A 741 -3.42 -29.05 34.36
C GLU A 741 -3.07 -28.60 35.78
N GLN A 742 -2.04 -29.19 36.39
CA GLN A 742 -1.58 -28.75 37.72
C GLN A 742 -1.04 -27.32 37.71
N VAL A 743 -0.32 -26.92 36.65
CA VAL A 743 0.15 -25.53 36.48
C VAL A 743 -1.06 -24.60 36.39
N ARG A 744 -2.10 -24.95 35.62
CA ARG A 744 -3.34 -24.16 35.53
C ARG A 744 -4.00 -24.01 36.89
N ILE A 745 -4.15 -25.09 37.66
CA ILE A 745 -4.75 -25.08 39.00
C ILE A 745 -3.96 -24.16 39.95
N GLU A 746 -2.63 -24.28 39.99
CA GLU A 746 -1.78 -23.41 40.82
C GLU A 746 -1.84 -21.95 40.36
N TRP A 747 -1.82 -21.70 39.04
CA TRP A 747 -1.90 -20.35 38.46
C TRP A 747 -3.23 -19.68 38.81
N PHE A 748 -4.36 -20.37 38.63
CA PHE A 748 -5.68 -19.83 38.95
C PHE A 748 -5.84 -19.60 40.45
N GLY A 749 -5.44 -20.58 41.27
CA GLY A 749 -5.48 -20.45 42.72
C GLY A 749 -4.67 -19.24 43.22
N ARG A 750 -3.45 -19.07 42.72
CA ARG A 750 -2.56 -17.96 43.11
C ARG A 750 -2.95 -16.61 42.51
N LYS A 751 -3.58 -16.60 41.33
CA LYS A 751 -3.98 -15.36 40.66
C LYS A 751 -5.32 -14.82 41.15
N TYR A 752 -6.27 -15.71 41.47
CA TYR A 752 -7.65 -15.31 41.74
C TYR A 752 -8.18 -15.72 43.12
N LEU A 753 -7.50 -16.62 43.84
CA LEU A 753 -7.93 -17.16 45.12
C LEU A 753 -6.83 -17.06 46.20
N ASP A 754 -5.87 -16.16 46.03
CA ASP A 754 -4.78 -15.92 46.99
C ASP A 754 -5.29 -15.37 48.34
N ASP A 755 -6.44 -14.69 48.31
CA ASP A 755 -7.21 -14.18 49.43
C ASP A 755 -8.14 -15.21 50.09
N VAL A 756 -8.11 -16.48 49.66
CA VAL A 756 -8.93 -17.56 50.20
C VAL A 756 -8.05 -18.56 50.96
N ASN A 757 -8.40 -18.81 52.23
CA ASN A 757 -7.75 -19.85 53.01
C ASN A 757 -8.49 -21.19 52.85
N PHE A 758 -7.81 -22.19 52.28
CA PHE A 758 -8.32 -23.55 52.12
C PHE A 758 -7.70 -24.50 53.15
N VAL A 759 -8.56 -25.24 53.85
CA VAL A 759 -8.15 -26.31 54.77
C VAL A 759 -8.80 -27.62 54.35
N TYR A 760 -7.99 -28.62 54.03
CA TYR A 760 -8.41 -29.94 53.60
C TYR A 760 -8.37 -30.94 54.76
N GLU A 761 -9.46 -31.69 54.96
CA GLU A 761 -9.60 -32.68 56.03
C GLU A 761 -10.14 -34.00 55.45
N ALA A 762 -9.35 -35.06 55.42
CA ALA A 762 -9.75 -36.37 54.90
C ALA A 762 -10.10 -37.37 56.01
N SER A 763 -10.93 -38.37 55.72
CA SER A 763 -11.35 -39.43 56.65
C SER A 763 -10.23 -40.42 57.05
N GLY A 764 -8.98 -40.14 56.66
CA GLY A 764 -7.77 -40.87 57.01
C GLY A 764 -6.52 -40.04 56.67
N ASN A 765 -5.35 -40.44 57.19
CA ASN A 765 -4.08 -39.72 56.98
C ASN A 765 -3.40 -40.13 55.66
N TYR A 766 -4.15 -40.08 54.55
CA TYR A 766 -3.70 -40.57 53.24
C TYR A 766 -2.93 -39.51 52.45
N PHE A 767 -3.33 -38.24 52.59
CA PHE A 767 -2.83 -37.15 51.77
C PHE A 767 -1.87 -36.24 52.54
N ASP A 768 -0.88 -35.70 51.84
CA ASP A 768 -0.18 -34.51 52.27
C ASP A 768 -1.18 -33.34 52.35
N PRO A 769 -1.35 -32.70 53.52
CA PRO A 769 -2.38 -31.67 53.71
C PRO A 769 -2.12 -30.39 52.90
N LYS A 770 -0.89 -30.18 52.40
CA LYS A 770 -0.53 -28.99 51.61
C LYS A 770 -0.78 -29.21 50.11
N THR A 771 -0.31 -30.34 49.60
CA THR A 771 -0.22 -30.62 48.16
C THR A 771 -1.20 -31.67 47.65
N GLY A 772 -1.80 -32.45 48.55
CA GLY A 772 -2.73 -33.54 48.25
C GLY A 772 -2.08 -34.79 47.66
N VAL A 773 -0.74 -34.88 47.65
CA VAL A 773 -0.02 -36.09 47.27
C VAL A 773 -0.36 -37.23 48.21
N VAL A 774 -0.59 -38.44 47.69
CA VAL A 774 -0.90 -39.61 48.51
C VAL A 774 0.40 -40.13 49.15
N LEU A 775 0.50 -40.08 50.48
CA LEU A 775 1.68 -40.49 51.24
C LEU A 775 1.54 -41.88 51.87
N ASN A 776 0.33 -42.26 52.33
CA ASN A 776 0.12 -43.47 53.13
C ASN A 776 -0.95 -44.39 52.51
N HIS A 777 -0.78 -44.80 51.26
CA HIS A 777 -1.78 -45.62 50.56
C HIS A 777 -2.04 -46.97 51.28
N PRO A 778 -3.31 -47.39 51.48
CA PRO A 778 -3.64 -48.58 52.28
C PRO A 778 -3.38 -49.92 51.58
N GLY A 779 -3.14 -49.91 50.26
CA GLY A 779 -2.90 -51.09 49.43
C GLY A 779 -4.11 -51.42 48.56
N PRO A 780 -5.22 -51.93 49.12
CA PRO A 780 -6.47 -52.14 48.39
C PRO A 780 -7.15 -50.85 47.95
N SER A 781 -8.07 -50.96 46.98
CA SER A 781 -8.92 -49.84 46.59
C SER A 781 -9.74 -49.33 47.77
N THR A 782 -9.71 -48.03 48.03
CA THR A 782 -10.25 -47.42 49.25
C THR A 782 -11.01 -46.15 48.93
N VAL A 783 -12.28 -46.07 49.33
CA VAL A 783 -13.08 -44.86 49.26
C VAL A 783 -12.66 -43.91 50.38
N VAL A 784 -12.31 -42.67 50.02
CA VAL A 784 -11.90 -41.61 50.96
C VAL A 784 -12.86 -40.45 50.84
N ASN A 785 -13.44 -40.05 51.97
CA ASN A 785 -14.23 -38.83 52.06
C ASN A 785 -13.33 -37.70 52.54
N TYR A 786 -13.42 -36.53 51.92
CA TYR A 786 -12.68 -35.36 52.35
C TYR A 786 -13.54 -34.10 52.32
N LYS A 787 -13.19 -33.17 53.19
CA LYS A 787 -13.83 -31.88 53.35
C LYS A 787 -12.85 -30.78 53.02
N VAL A 788 -13.35 -29.69 52.47
CA VAL A 788 -12.59 -28.47 52.22
C VAL A 788 -13.31 -27.31 52.90
N LYS A 789 -12.65 -26.68 53.85
CA LYS A 789 -13.11 -25.42 54.46
C LYS A 789 -12.46 -24.27 53.72
N ALA A 790 -13.26 -23.49 52.99
CA ALA A 790 -12.81 -22.28 52.30
C ALA A 790 -13.25 -21.06 53.12
N THR A 791 -12.28 -20.23 53.52
CA THR A 791 -12.54 -18.99 54.26
C THR A 791 -12.16 -17.78 53.42
N TYR A 792 -13.14 -16.93 53.12
CA TYR A 792 -12.99 -15.70 52.35
C TYR A 792 -13.75 -14.57 53.05
N GLN A 793 -13.10 -13.43 53.24
CA GLN A 793 -13.66 -12.26 53.95
C GLN A 793 -14.30 -12.59 55.32
N GLY A 794 -13.68 -13.51 56.08
CA GLY A 794 -14.16 -13.94 57.39
C GLY A 794 -15.37 -14.89 57.36
N VAL A 795 -15.88 -15.25 56.19
CA VAL A 795 -16.95 -16.24 56.02
C VAL A 795 -16.33 -17.58 55.61
N THR A 796 -16.66 -18.65 56.35
CA THR A 796 -16.22 -20.01 56.04
C THR A 796 -17.37 -20.84 55.48
N LYS A 797 -17.15 -21.49 54.33
CA LYS A 797 -18.03 -22.53 53.79
C LYS A 797 -17.30 -23.87 53.78
N GLU A 798 -18.06 -24.95 54.00
CA GLU A 798 -17.55 -26.32 53.95
C GLU A 798 -18.09 -27.05 52.71
N PHE A 799 -17.20 -27.70 51.98
CA PHE A 799 -17.49 -28.53 50.81
C PHE A 799 -17.09 -29.96 51.11
N SER A 800 -17.93 -30.93 50.75
CA SER A 800 -17.69 -32.36 50.99
C SER A 800 -17.60 -33.11 49.68
N PHE A 801 -16.58 -33.95 49.56
CA PHE A 801 -16.30 -34.72 48.37
C PHE A 801 -15.93 -36.17 48.73
N THR A 802 -16.03 -37.04 47.73
CA THR A 802 -15.64 -38.45 47.83
C THR A 802 -14.75 -38.78 46.64
N THR A 803 -13.66 -39.49 46.92
CA THR A 803 -12.74 -40.04 45.91
C THR A 803 -12.45 -41.50 46.22
N THR A 804 -11.92 -42.24 45.24
CA THR A 804 -11.44 -43.61 45.42
C THR A 804 -9.94 -43.65 45.15
N LEU A 805 -9.15 -44.10 46.12
CA LEU A 805 -7.76 -44.48 45.87
C LEU A 805 -7.76 -45.85 45.16
N GLU A 806 -7.13 -45.95 44.00
CA GLU A 806 -7.06 -47.21 43.26
C GLU A 806 -6.08 -48.19 43.90
N ALA A 807 -6.41 -49.49 43.84
CA ALA A 807 -5.55 -50.52 44.42
C ALA A 807 -4.13 -50.44 43.85
N VAL A 808 -3.11 -50.54 44.70
CA VAL A 808 -1.70 -50.57 44.28
C VAL A 808 -1.51 -51.75 43.35
N ALA A 809 -1.12 -51.48 42.10
CA ALA A 809 -0.84 -52.52 41.14
C ALA A 809 0.43 -53.27 41.55
N ASN A 810 0.34 -54.61 41.64
CA ASN A 810 1.50 -55.48 41.90
C ASN A 810 2.57 -55.38 40.80
#